data_AF-A0A2I0JKI6-F1
#
_entry.id   AF-A0A2I0JKI6-F1
#
_cell.length_a   1.000
_cell.length_b   1.000
_cell.length_c   1.000
_cell.angle_alpha   90.00
_cell.angle_beta   90.00
_cell.angle_gamma   90.00
#
_symmetry.space_group_name_H-M   'P 1'
#
loop_
_entity.id
_entity.type
_entity.pdbx_description
1 polymer ?
#
loop_
_entity_poly.entity_id
_entity_poly.type
_entity_poly.pdbx_seq_one_letter_code
_entity_poly.pdbx_strand_id
1 'polypeptide(L)'
;MASEAPKTLDSTRLFTAALGPSSPGPPFPLPPIPSDIPLSKLIPKTRFLVDAFRHVGDHSISYFLSHFHSDHYTGLAPNWCKGIIFCSRITSRLLVEVLKVPDCFVVSLPLSETVLIDGCEVTLIDANHCPGAVQFLFKIPIGDGKLERYVHTGDFRFCDSMRGEPFLKEFVGCDAIFLDTTYCNPKFVFPPQEESIDYIVSAIEKVGSECRGSAEKVLFLIATYVIGKERILLEVARRRSCKVYVDGRKMMVLSVLGYGNSGLFTEDECESCVHVVGWNILGETWPYFRPNFVKMREIMMEKGYDKVVGFVPTGWTYEVKRDKFAVRTKDPFEIHLVPYSEHSNYDELREFVRFLKPKHVFPTVGLDVEKLDSKHLQKLQKHFAGLVNETANKRDFLMNFGRVSSEHDEVCQADLKLETDAQTSAEDACENSSVASVFDGSSVQEEQGLPNLLLQSEAREEVLQELRACLPAWATRDQMLDLISTSGSDIIEAASNFYERETDFYRQVSASLTTSSDASVSVSTPSSAKSNPARNMNFLSSRAEKATKTIQVKKSPSLGKKKSVNENPKRKRKIDAKLEPLGSGSGSRQSRITSFFTKKSPAAPLGCVVGTESLQSIREEDSSSNPVDEKIDKFLQIINGNESSRNYAASILEKAKGDINKALDLYYANPVNSPSHDKGVLEIHDSAIQTLSTVDDSSSSKIVKTLPENSVNIPAVPIEEAAAEHEKNCISLPPEKYDPVLHACWRSGQPAPYIHLARTFELVEREKGKIKATSMLCNMFRSLLALSLEDVLPVVYLCTNKIASDHENMELNIGGSLVTTALEEACGVKRSKIRDMYNKLGDLGGGRTIRKRGIIVKLMRSCREMEMKFLVRTLVRNLRIGAMMRTILPALAQAVVMNSTSNFHCKDTTERLQKMQSLSAAVIEAYNILPSLDVIVPSLMKEGVEFSSSTLSMTPGIPIKPMLAKITNGIPSVVKLFQNRAFTCEYKYDGQRAQIHKSLDGSIRIFSRNGDETTSRFPDVVAIINESCKASAMTFVLDAEIVAVDRNRSKLMSFQELSSRERGSRDSSIPVDSIKVEICVFVFDIMFANGEQLLSFPLRERRKYLMELFNDEKRSYFEYAKQMTVEGEEADLSSEATVTKINSFLEDALRSSCEGIMVKSLDDDAGYSPSKRSDSWLKVKRDYVEGLSDSLDLVPIGAWHGNGRKAG
;
A
#
# COMPACT_ATOMS: atom_id res chain seq x y z
N MET A 1 -41.41 47.60 -9.67
CA MET A 1 -41.67 46.97 -10.98
C MET A 1 -42.60 45.78 -10.75
N ALA A 2 -43.32 45.29 -11.76
CA ALA A 2 -44.18 44.13 -11.58
C ALA A 2 -43.32 42.90 -11.26
N SER A 3 -43.63 42.20 -10.17
CA SER A 3 -43.04 40.89 -9.88
C SER A 3 -43.71 39.85 -10.77
N GLU A 4 -42.97 39.31 -11.75
CA GLU A 4 -43.34 38.03 -12.34
C GLU A 4 -43.39 36.98 -11.22
N ALA A 5 -44.35 36.05 -11.28
CA ALA A 5 -44.46 35.01 -10.26
C ALA A 5 -43.20 34.12 -10.28
N PRO A 6 -42.64 33.75 -9.11
CA PRO A 6 -41.36 33.04 -9.05
C PRO A 6 -41.42 31.74 -9.86
N LYS A 7 -40.43 31.57 -10.73
CA LYS A 7 -40.39 30.46 -11.69
C LYS A 7 -40.49 29.13 -10.95
N THR A 8 -41.55 28.38 -11.22
CA THR A 8 -41.81 27.11 -10.53
C THR A 8 -41.20 25.94 -11.27
N LEU A 9 -40.42 25.13 -10.54
CA LEU A 9 -39.74 23.92 -11.01
C LEU A 9 -40.18 22.72 -10.16
N ASP A 10 -40.42 21.61 -10.83
CA ASP A 10 -40.83 20.33 -10.26
C ASP A 10 -39.76 19.30 -10.65
N SER A 11 -38.97 18.87 -9.67
CA SER A 11 -37.82 17.98 -9.89
C SER A 11 -38.26 16.60 -10.38
N THR A 12 -39.47 16.16 -10.02
CA THR A 12 -40.07 14.91 -10.52
C THR A 12 -40.34 15.00 -12.02
N ARG A 13 -40.98 16.09 -12.48
CA ARG A 13 -41.24 16.31 -13.91
C ARG A 13 -39.96 16.48 -14.71
N LEU A 14 -39.02 17.27 -14.20
CA LEU A 14 -37.72 17.50 -14.85
C LEU A 14 -36.92 16.19 -14.98
N PHE A 15 -36.83 15.40 -13.91
CA PHE A 15 -36.13 14.11 -13.92
C PHE A 15 -36.79 13.09 -14.85
N THR A 16 -38.13 13.01 -14.84
CA THR A 16 -38.89 12.12 -15.74
C THR A 16 -38.70 12.51 -17.20
N ALA A 17 -38.68 13.81 -17.52
CA ALA A 17 -38.40 14.30 -18.88
C ALA A 17 -36.96 13.99 -19.33
N ALA A 18 -35.98 14.06 -18.41
CA ALA A 18 -34.57 13.79 -18.69
C ALA A 18 -34.24 12.30 -18.91
N LEU A 19 -35.00 11.38 -18.28
CA LEU A 19 -34.82 9.93 -18.44
C LEU A 19 -35.35 9.37 -19.78
N GLY A 20 -36.27 10.09 -20.44
CA GLY A 20 -36.88 9.67 -21.71
C GLY A 20 -37.90 8.52 -21.61
N PRO A 21 -38.65 8.25 -22.70
CA PRO A 21 -39.86 7.41 -22.67
C PRO A 21 -39.61 5.90 -22.55
N SER A 22 -38.36 5.45 -22.44
CA SER A 22 -37.97 4.03 -22.39
C SER A 22 -37.24 3.62 -21.11
N SER A 23 -37.03 4.53 -20.16
CA SER A 23 -36.51 4.19 -18.83
C SER A 23 -37.66 3.86 -17.87
N PRO A 24 -37.51 2.89 -16.95
CA PRO A 24 -38.35 2.89 -15.76
C PRO A 24 -38.16 4.21 -15.00
N GLY A 25 -39.26 4.82 -14.57
CA GLY A 25 -39.22 5.99 -13.69
C GLY A 25 -38.82 5.60 -12.25
N PRO A 26 -38.42 6.57 -11.41
CA PRO A 26 -38.09 6.29 -10.01
C PRO A 26 -39.34 5.82 -9.24
N PRO A 27 -39.16 5.00 -8.18
CA PRO A 27 -40.27 4.55 -7.35
C PRO A 27 -40.90 5.73 -6.60
N PHE A 28 -42.20 5.95 -6.81
CA PHE A 28 -42.99 6.90 -6.03
C PHE A 28 -43.95 6.17 -5.07
N PRO A 29 -44.02 6.55 -3.78
CA PRO A 29 -43.22 7.59 -3.11
C PRO A 29 -41.74 7.19 -2.97
N LEU A 30 -40.84 8.18 -3.02
CA LEU A 30 -39.40 7.95 -2.81
C LEU A 30 -39.15 7.37 -1.41
N PRO A 31 -38.25 6.38 -1.24
CA PRO A 31 -37.91 5.78 0.05
C PRO A 31 -37.48 6.84 1.09
N PRO A 32 -37.55 6.53 2.40
CA PRO A 32 -37.09 7.44 3.45
C PRO A 32 -35.62 7.84 3.24
N ILE A 33 -35.24 9.02 3.72
CA ILE A 33 -33.86 9.51 3.65
C ILE A 33 -33.00 8.67 4.64
N PRO A 34 -31.93 8.00 4.17
CA PRO A 34 -31.01 7.27 5.03
C PRO A 34 -30.33 8.12 6.11
N SER A 35 -30.06 7.51 7.27
CA SER A 35 -29.45 8.17 8.44
C SER A 35 -27.94 8.37 8.34
N ASP A 36 -27.27 7.78 7.35
CA ASP A 36 -25.84 7.94 7.04
C ASP A 36 -25.53 9.16 6.16
N ILE A 37 -26.56 9.92 5.76
CA ILE A 37 -26.38 11.16 4.99
C ILE A 37 -25.96 12.29 5.95
N PRO A 38 -24.81 12.97 5.70
CA PRO A 38 -24.33 14.03 6.58
C PRO A 38 -25.35 15.16 6.71
N LEU A 39 -25.70 15.53 7.95
CA LEU A 39 -26.65 16.61 8.22
C LEU A 39 -26.20 17.97 7.65
N SER A 40 -24.90 18.17 7.45
CA SER A 40 -24.34 19.36 6.79
C SER A 40 -24.57 19.41 5.26
N LYS A 41 -25.16 18.36 4.68
CA LYS A 41 -25.42 18.19 3.24
C LYS A 41 -26.91 18.08 2.89
N LEU A 42 -27.80 18.00 3.89
CA LEU A 42 -29.25 17.86 3.73
C LEU A 42 -29.96 19.10 4.28
N ILE A 43 -30.77 19.78 3.47
CA ILE A 43 -31.59 20.90 3.96
C ILE A 43 -32.79 20.35 4.76
N PRO A 44 -32.98 20.73 6.03
CA PRO A 44 -34.00 20.14 6.89
C PRO A 44 -35.42 20.23 6.31
N LYS A 45 -36.23 19.20 6.57
CA LYS A 45 -37.62 19.05 6.09
C LYS A 45 -37.79 18.98 4.56
N THR A 46 -36.69 18.94 3.80
CA THR A 46 -36.69 18.73 2.35
C THR A 46 -36.02 17.39 1.98
N ARG A 47 -35.90 17.11 0.68
CA ARG A 47 -34.99 16.08 0.12
C ARG A 47 -33.78 16.72 -0.59
N PHE A 48 -33.51 18.02 -0.39
CA PHE A 48 -32.47 18.75 -1.10
C PHE A 48 -31.08 18.38 -0.57
N LEU A 49 -30.26 17.84 -1.47
CA LEU A 49 -28.91 17.40 -1.18
C LEU A 49 -27.89 18.36 -1.80
N VAL A 50 -27.19 19.13 -0.96
CA VAL A 50 -26.21 20.14 -1.39
C VAL A 50 -24.80 19.57 -1.34
N ASP A 51 -24.06 19.62 -2.45
CA ASP A 51 -22.67 19.13 -2.57
C ASP A 51 -22.48 17.68 -2.07
N ALA A 52 -23.49 16.84 -2.26
CA ALA A 52 -23.60 15.50 -1.66
C ALA A 52 -23.44 14.35 -2.67
N PHE A 53 -22.80 14.61 -3.83
CA PHE A 53 -22.75 13.69 -4.98
C PHE A 53 -22.02 12.35 -4.74
N ARG A 54 -21.56 12.09 -3.51
CA ARG A 54 -21.09 10.77 -3.03
C ARG A 54 -22.20 9.92 -2.39
N HIS A 55 -23.22 10.55 -1.81
CA HIS A 55 -24.32 9.91 -1.07
C HIS A 55 -25.54 9.71 -1.97
N VAL A 56 -25.30 9.20 -3.18
CA VAL A 56 -26.33 9.09 -4.22
C VAL A 56 -27.14 7.82 -4.02
N GLY A 57 -28.45 7.97 -3.89
CA GLY A 57 -29.38 6.86 -3.79
C GLY A 57 -30.79 7.30 -4.16
N ASP A 58 -31.69 6.33 -4.27
CA ASP A 58 -33.03 6.55 -4.85
C ASP A 58 -33.99 7.30 -3.90
N HIS A 59 -33.47 7.85 -2.80
CA HIS A 59 -34.17 8.67 -1.81
C HIS A 59 -34.21 10.17 -2.17
N SER A 60 -33.42 10.64 -3.15
CA SER A 60 -33.52 12.01 -3.65
C SER A 60 -33.20 12.12 -5.14
N ILE A 61 -33.91 13.03 -5.80
CA ILE A 61 -33.74 13.44 -7.19
C ILE A 61 -33.41 14.94 -7.32
N SER A 62 -33.26 15.66 -6.20
CA SER A 62 -33.13 17.12 -6.14
C SER A 62 -31.78 17.51 -5.52
N TYR A 63 -30.75 17.61 -6.37
CA TYR A 63 -29.37 17.86 -5.95
C TYR A 63 -28.94 19.29 -6.27
N PHE A 64 -28.10 19.87 -5.42
CA PHE A 64 -27.59 21.24 -5.57
C PHE A 64 -26.05 21.22 -5.57
N LEU A 65 -25.42 21.97 -6.47
CA LEU A 65 -23.96 22.14 -6.51
C LEU A 65 -23.60 23.62 -6.32
N SER A 66 -22.95 23.94 -5.20
CA SER A 66 -22.59 25.31 -4.83
C SER A 66 -21.51 25.89 -5.74
N HIS A 67 -20.48 25.09 -6.09
CA HIS A 67 -19.36 25.55 -6.90
C HIS A 67 -18.59 24.39 -7.56
N PHE A 68 -17.68 24.72 -8.48
CA PHE A 68 -16.97 23.75 -9.33
C PHE A 68 -15.62 23.28 -8.74
N HIS A 69 -15.55 22.94 -7.45
CA HIS A 69 -14.38 22.24 -6.87
C HIS A 69 -14.61 20.74 -6.72
N SER A 70 -13.51 19.98 -6.86
CA SER A 70 -13.58 18.53 -7.09
C SER A 70 -14.09 17.73 -5.91
N ASP A 71 -13.87 18.22 -4.69
CA ASP A 71 -14.39 17.71 -3.43
C ASP A 71 -15.92 17.80 -3.38
N HIS A 72 -16.49 18.91 -3.87
CA HIS A 72 -17.92 19.19 -3.87
C HIS A 72 -18.64 18.43 -4.99
N TYR A 73 -18.08 18.38 -6.21
CA TYR A 73 -18.66 17.60 -7.31
C TYR A 73 -18.25 16.12 -7.37
N THR A 74 -17.46 15.58 -6.42
CA THR A 74 -17.01 14.18 -6.48
C THR A 74 -18.20 13.24 -6.54
N GLY A 75 -18.35 12.52 -7.65
CA GLY A 75 -19.43 11.56 -7.91
C GLY A 75 -20.27 11.93 -9.13
N LEU A 76 -20.23 13.20 -9.56
CA LEU A 76 -20.66 13.57 -10.91
C LEU A 76 -19.71 12.96 -11.96
N ALA A 77 -20.31 12.49 -13.06
CA ALA A 77 -19.64 11.80 -14.15
C ALA A 77 -20.45 11.96 -15.46
N PRO A 78 -19.88 11.66 -16.65
CA PRO A 78 -20.58 11.82 -17.93
C PRO A 78 -21.83 10.94 -18.11
N ASN A 79 -21.99 9.91 -17.27
CA ASN A 79 -23.13 9.00 -17.23
C ASN A 79 -24.09 9.31 -16.07
N TRP A 80 -24.10 10.53 -15.53
CA TRP A 80 -25.02 10.92 -14.47
C TRP A 80 -26.48 10.85 -14.94
N CYS A 81 -27.31 10.12 -14.19
CA CYS A 81 -28.73 9.91 -14.46
C CYS A 81 -29.57 9.75 -13.18
N LYS A 82 -29.09 10.29 -12.05
CA LYS A 82 -29.63 9.99 -10.69
C LYS A 82 -30.46 11.11 -10.05
N GLY A 83 -30.51 12.29 -10.67
CA GLY A 83 -31.35 13.40 -10.24
C GLY A 83 -31.05 14.66 -11.05
N ILE A 84 -31.80 15.72 -10.81
CA ILE A 84 -31.54 17.06 -11.35
C ILE A 84 -30.50 17.77 -10.49
N ILE A 85 -29.57 18.45 -11.15
CA ILE A 85 -28.48 19.21 -10.56
C ILE A 85 -28.76 20.71 -10.74
N PHE A 86 -29.19 21.35 -9.66
CA PHE A 86 -29.41 22.79 -9.58
C PHE A 86 -28.11 23.52 -9.22
N CYS A 87 -27.69 24.47 -10.05
CA CYS A 87 -26.46 25.24 -9.81
C CYS A 87 -26.46 26.57 -10.58
N SER A 88 -25.45 27.43 -10.36
CA SER A 88 -25.31 28.69 -11.11
C SER A 88 -25.12 28.48 -12.62
N ARG A 89 -25.40 29.51 -13.42
CA ARG A 89 -25.18 29.50 -14.90
C ARG A 89 -23.72 29.24 -15.32
N ILE A 90 -22.75 29.59 -14.49
CA ILE A 90 -21.32 29.31 -14.75
C ILE A 90 -21.02 27.85 -14.40
N THR A 91 -21.45 27.39 -13.23
CA THR A 91 -21.23 26.01 -12.77
C THR A 91 -21.90 24.98 -13.70
N SER A 92 -23.12 25.24 -14.17
CA SER A 92 -23.83 24.36 -15.14
C SER A 92 -23.04 24.18 -16.44
N ARG A 93 -22.51 25.29 -17.01
CA ARG A 93 -21.64 25.22 -18.19
C ARG A 93 -20.35 24.47 -17.91
N LEU A 94 -19.74 24.59 -16.72
CA LEU A 94 -18.56 23.80 -16.35
C LEU A 94 -18.90 22.30 -16.22
N LEU A 95 -20.08 21.93 -15.71
CA LEU A 95 -20.54 20.53 -15.68
C LEU A 95 -20.68 19.93 -17.09
N VAL A 96 -21.33 20.65 -18.02
CA VAL A 96 -21.61 20.16 -19.38
C VAL A 96 -20.38 20.27 -20.29
N GLU A 97 -19.68 21.40 -20.29
CA GLU A 97 -18.53 21.64 -21.17
C GLU A 97 -17.24 20.97 -20.68
N VAL A 98 -17.01 20.83 -19.37
CA VAL A 98 -15.75 20.30 -18.82
C VAL A 98 -15.89 18.89 -18.20
N LEU A 99 -16.94 18.60 -17.42
CA LEU A 99 -17.17 17.24 -16.88
C LEU A 99 -18.00 16.34 -17.81
N LYS A 100 -18.58 16.88 -18.88
CA LYS A 100 -19.46 16.17 -19.84
C LYS A 100 -20.69 15.52 -19.20
N VAL A 101 -21.19 16.09 -18.09
CA VAL A 101 -22.47 15.71 -17.50
C VAL A 101 -23.59 15.99 -18.52
N PRO A 102 -24.61 15.12 -18.68
CA PRO A 102 -25.66 15.35 -19.67
C PRO A 102 -26.52 16.56 -19.31
N ASP A 103 -26.66 17.48 -20.26
CA ASP A 103 -27.36 18.78 -20.10
C ASP A 103 -28.80 18.63 -19.58
N CYS A 104 -29.50 17.56 -19.97
CA CYS A 104 -30.86 17.26 -19.51
C CYS A 104 -31.01 17.05 -17.99
N PHE A 105 -29.92 16.74 -17.27
CA PHE A 105 -29.92 16.62 -15.81
C PHE A 105 -29.36 17.88 -15.11
N VAL A 106 -29.01 18.94 -15.84
CA VAL A 106 -28.40 20.16 -15.28
C VAL A 106 -29.34 21.35 -15.46
N VAL A 107 -29.71 22.02 -14.36
CA VAL A 107 -30.58 23.19 -14.39
C VAL A 107 -29.84 24.41 -13.84
N SER A 108 -29.54 25.35 -14.74
CA SER A 108 -28.97 26.64 -14.39
C SER A 108 -30.01 27.53 -13.70
N LEU A 109 -29.73 27.92 -12.46
CA LEU A 109 -30.51 28.90 -11.71
C LEU A 109 -29.90 30.31 -11.87
N PRO A 110 -30.74 31.37 -11.91
CA PRO A 110 -30.31 32.77 -11.91
C PRO A 110 -29.68 33.17 -10.56
N LEU A 111 -28.91 34.27 -10.58
CA LEU A 111 -28.41 34.93 -9.37
C LEU A 111 -29.38 36.04 -8.96
N SER A 112 -29.56 36.23 -7.65
CA SER A 112 -30.40 37.29 -7.07
C SER A 112 -31.85 37.32 -7.62
N GLU A 113 -32.40 36.13 -7.88
CA GLU A 113 -33.79 35.89 -8.28
C GLU A 113 -34.29 34.62 -7.56
N THR A 114 -35.54 34.63 -7.10
CA THR A 114 -36.12 33.52 -6.34
C THR A 114 -36.87 32.55 -7.25
N VAL A 115 -36.48 31.27 -7.20
CA VAL A 115 -37.06 30.16 -7.94
C VAL A 115 -37.78 29.25 -6.96
N LEU A 116 -39.00 28.82 -7.27
CA LEU A 116 -39.76 27.88 -6.44
C LEU A 116 -39.42 26.45 -6.91
N ILE A 117 -38.76 25.65 -6.08
CA ILE A 117 -38.35 24.27 -6.41
C ILE A 117 -39.05 23.33 -5.43
N ASP A 118 -39.79 22.35 -5.93
CA ASP A 118 -40.50 21.33 -5.13
C ASP A 118 -41.35 21.92 -3.97
N GLY A 119 -41.85 23.16 -4.14
CA GLY A 119 -42.64 23.90 -3.14
C GLY A 119 -41.85 24.80 -2.17
N CYS A 120 -40.53 24.86 -2.29
CA CYS A 120 -39.64 25.69 -1.46
C CYS A 120 -39.05 26.86 -2.25
N GLU A 121 -38.89 28.04 -1.64
CA GLU A 121 -38.17 29.15 -2.28
C GLU A 121 -36.66 28.91 -2.23
N VAL A 122 -35.97 29.07 -3.37
CA VAL A 122 -34.52 28.99 -3.48
C VAL A 122 -33.99 30.23 -4.21
N THR A 123 -33.03 30.94 -3.60
CA THR A 123 -32.32 32.07 -4.22
C THR A 123 -30.82 31.84 -4.16
N LEU A 124 -30.09 32.18 -5.22
CA LEU A 124 -28.61 32.07 -5.28
C LEU A 124 -27.98 33.45 -5.14
N ILE A 125 -26.98 33.57 -4.28
CA ILE A 125 -26.14 34.77 -4.12
C ILE A 125 -24.68 34.38 -4.33
N ASP A 126 -23.86 35.27 -4.88
CA ASP A 126 -22.44 35.00 -5.14
C ASP A 126 -21.67 34.71 -3.83
N ALA A 127 -20.74 33.75 -3.87
CA ALA A 127 -19.95 33.32 -2.71
C ALA A 127 -18.58 34.03 -2.59
N ASN A 128 -18.16 34.82 -3.58
CA ASN A 128 -16.85 35.49 -3.68
C ASN A 128 -15.64 34.52 -3.52
N HIS A 129 -15.87 33.24 -3.84
CA HIS A 129 -14.89 32.16 -3.72
C HIS A 129 -14.17 31.90 -5.06
N CYS A 130 -14.86 31.26 -6.00
CA CYS A 130 -14.39 31.08 -7.38
C CYS A 130 -15.52 31.42 -8.38
N PRO A 131 -15.21 31.68 -9.66
CA PRO A 131 -16.23 32.07 -10.64
C PRO A 131 -17.37 31.04 -10.76
N GLY A 132 -18.59 31.49 -10.43
CA GLY A 132 -19.79 30.64 -10.41
C GLY A 132 -20.13 29.99 -9.07
N ALA A 133 -19.33 30.21 -8.02
CA ALA A 133 -19.61 29.75 -6.67
C ALA A 133 -20.77 30.54 -6.04
N VAL A 134 -21.74 29.84 -5.44
CA VAL A 134 -22.96 30.43 -4.87
C VAL A 134 -23.28 29.93 -3.47
N GLN A 135 -23.78 30.86 -2.66
CA GLN A 135 -24.52 30.60 -1.44
C GLN A 135 -25.99 30.33 -1.82
N PHE A 136 -26.58 29.26 -1.29
CA PHE A 136 -28.00 28.97 -1.45
C PHE A 136 -28.80 29.49 -0.26
N LEU A 137 -29.87 30.23 -0.55
CA LEU A 137 -30.84 30.75 0.41
C LEU A 137 -32.15 30.01 0.24
N PHE A 138 -32.56 29.22 1.24
CA PHE A 138 -33.76 28.37 1.20
C PHE A 138 -34.84 28.90 2.16
N LYS A 139 -36.08 29.09 1.69
CA LYS A 139 -37.25 29.27 2.59
C LYS A 139 -38.19 28.06 2.46
N ILE A 140 -38.42 27.36 3.57
CA ILE A 140 -39.15 26.09 3.64
C ILE A 140 -40.50 26.31 4.34
N PRO A 141 -41.65 25.98 3.72
CA PRO A 141 -42.96 26.07 4.37
C PRO A 141 -43.16 24.93 5.38
N ILE A 142 -43.63 25.26 6.59
CA ILE A 142 -43.76 24.30 7.70
C ILE A 142 -45.23 23.98 8.04
N GLY A 143 -46.17 24.82 7.58
CA GLY A 143 -47.56 24.88 8.07
C GLY A 143 -47.87 26.24 8.72
N ASP A 144 -49.13 26.52 9.01
CA ASP A 144 -49.62 27.77 9.62
C ASP A 144 -49.14 29.09 8.99
N GLY A 145 -48.73 29.08 7.72
CA GLY A 145 -48.09 30.25 7.06
C GLY A 145 -46.68 30.58 7.57
N LYS A 146 -46.04 29.69 8.34
CA LYS A 146 -44.68 29.86 8.86
C LYS A 146 -43.64 29.32 7.86
N LEU A 147 -42.54 30.06 7.74
CA LEU A 147 -41.38 29.72 6.91
C LEU A 147 -40.13 29.55 7.78
N GLU A 148 -39.38 28.48 7.56
CA GLU A 148 -38.01 28.30 8.07
C GLU A 148 -37.00 28.79 7.03
N ARG A 149 -35.93 29.44 7.48
CA ARG A 149 -34.91 30.06 6.62
C ARG A 149 -33.56 29.42 6.86
N TYR A 150 -32.96 28.85 5.80
CA TYR A 150 -31.65 28.23 5.83
C TYR A 150 -30.68 28.87 4.84
N VAL A 151 -29.44 29.14 5.27
CA VAL A 151 -28.34 29.58 4.40
C VAL A 151 -27.34 28.45 4.27
N HIS A 152 -27.03 28.01 3.06
CA HIS A 152 -25.91 27.10 2.82
C HIS A 152 -24.82 27.85 2.04
N THR A 153 -23.67 28.10 2.68
CA THR A 153 -22.64 28.98 2.08
C THR A 153 -21.90 28.34 0.91
N GLY A 154 -21.86 27.00 0.86
CA GLY A 154 -20.80 26.32 0.10
C GLY A 154 -19.44 26.72 0.68
N ASP A 155 -18.44 26.87 -0.18
CA ASP A 155 -17.18 27.54 0.16
C ASP A 155 -17.30 29.02 -0.24
N PHE A 156 -16.95 29.93 0.68
CA PHE A 156 -17.23 31.36 0.50
C PHE A 156 -16.20 32.27 1.18
N ARG A 157 -15.97 33.47 0.63
CA ARG A 157 -15.24 34.55 1.31
C ARG A 157 -16.13 35.76 1.56
N PHE A 158 -16.52 35.93 2.81
CA PHE A 158 -17.28 37.10 3.25
C PHE A 158 -16.56 38.42 2.93
N CYS A 159 -17.32 39.43 2.53
CA CYS A 159 -16.84 40.79 2.32
C CYS A 159 -18.00 41.79 2.54
N ASP A 160 -17.69 43.05 2.84
CA ASP A 160 -18.69 44.05 3.26
C ASP A 160 -19.81 44.30 2.23
N SER A 161 -19.55 44.10 0.93
CA SER A 161 -20.57 44.23 -0.10
C SER A 161 -21.74 43.26 0.09
N MET A 162 -21.50 42.06 0.65
CA MET A 162 -22.56 41.09 0.98
C MET A 162 -23.53 41.63 2.05
N ARG A 163 -23.11 42.56 2.91
CA ARG A 163 -24.04 43.25 3.84
C ARG A 163 -25.02 44.16 3.10
N GLY A 164 -24.76 44.48 1.83
CA GLY A 164 -25.65 45.23 0.94
C GLY A 164 -26.77 44.39 0.33
N GLU A 165 -26.55 43.09 0.12
CA GLU A 165 -27.44 42.23 -0.66
C GLU A 165 -28.87 42.13 -0.09
N PRO A 166 -29.91 42.50 -0.85
CA PRO A 166 -31.30 42.49 -0.36
C PRO A 166 -31.76 41.11 0.13
N PHE A 167 -31.56 40.07 -0.69
CA PHE A 167 -31.98 38.71 -0.35
C PHE A 167 -31.25 38.14 0.86
N LEU A 168 -29.96 38.46 1.04
CA LEU A 168 -29.21 37.99 2.21
C LEU A 168 -29.68 38.67 3.51
N LYS A 169 -30.16 39.92 3.44
CA LYS A 169 -30.80 40.60 4.58
C LYS A 169 -32.10 39.94 5.01
N GLU A 170 -32.87 39.34 4.08
CA GLU A 170 -34.07 38.54 4.43
C GLU A 170 -33.75 37.31 5.29
N PHE A 171 -32.48 36.93 5.41
CA PHE A 171 -32.01 35.79 6.21
C PHE A 171 -31.36 36.21 7.54
N VAL A 172 -31.47 37.48 7.94
CA VAL A 172 -31.14 37.90 9.32
C VAL A 172 -32.14 37.26 10.30
N GLY A 173 -31.63 36.61 11.34
CA GLY A 173 -32.38 35.76 12.26
C GLY A 173 -32.77 34.40 11.67
N CYS A 174 -32.07 33.89 10.65
CA CYS A 174 -32.31 32.58 10.06
C CYS A 174 -32.21 31.43 11.06
N ASP A 175 -32.86 30.31 10.74
CA ASP A 175 -33.01 29.18 11.64
C ASP A 175 -31.71 28.37 11.73
N ALA A 176 -31.02 28.16 10.60
CA ALA A 176 -29.66 27.66 10.61
C ALA A 176 -28.83 28.16 9.43
N ILE A 177 -27.51 28.18 9.64
CA ILE A 177 -26.53 28.29 8.55
C ILE A 177 -25.69 27.01 8.47
N PHE A 178 -25.39 26.58 7.24
CA PHE A 178 -24.38 25.59 6.90
C PHE A 178 -23.16 26.37 6.41
N LEU A 179 -22.11 26.41 7.23
CA LEU A 179 -21.02 27.39 7.16
C LEU A 179 -19.68 26.74 6.79
N ASP A 180 -18.98 27.32 5.82
CA ASP A 180 -17.56 27.03 5.55
C ASP A 180 -16.71 27.23 6.81
N THR A 181 -16.12 26.14 7.31
CA THR A 181 -15.27 26.15 8.51
C THR A 181 -13.79 25.92 8.22
N THR A 182 -13.37 26.02 6.96
CA THR A 182 -11.99 25.75 6.49
C THR A 182 -10.91 26.49 7.29
N TYR A 183 -11.14 27.77 7.63
CA TYR A 183 -10.25 28.57 8.47
C TYR A 183 -10.92 29.03 9.79
N CYS A 184 -11.84 28.24 10.34
CA CYS A 184 -12.51 28.50 11.62
C CYS A 184 -11.59 28.26 12.83
N ASN A 185 -10.44 28.95 12.90
CA ASN A 185 -9.51 28.92 14.01
C ASN A 185 -8.80 30.30 14.16
N PRO A 186 -8.69 30.87 15.37
CA PRO A 186 -8.06 32.19 15.62
C PRO A 186 -6.64 32.38 15.07
N LYS A 187 -5.90 31.31 14.73
CA LYS A 187 -4.57 31.41 14.13
C LYS A 187 -4.55 31.84 12.65
N PHE A 188 -5.71 31.81 11.98
CA PHE A 188 -5.86 32.09 10.55
C PHE A 188 -6.51 33.45 10.30
N VAL A 189 -5.69 34.50 10.39
CA VAL A 189 -6.05 35.89 10.03
C VAL A 189 -5.07 36.36 8.96
N PHE A 190 -5.32 35.96 7.72
CA PHE A 190 -4.52 36.35 6.55
C PHE A 190 -5.05 37.64 5.89
N PRO A 191 -4.19 38.39 5.16
CA PRO A 191 -4.53 39.70 4.62
C PRO A 191 -5.66 39.70 3.57
N PRO A 192 -6.12 40.90 3.14
CA PRO A 192 -7.00 41.06 2.00
C PRO A 192 -6.44 40.41 0.73
N GLN A 193 -7.34 39.99 -0.16
CA GLN A 193 -6.97 39.41 -1.46
C GLN A 193 -6.12 40.38 -2.30
N GLU A 194 -6.40 41.68 -2.20
CA GLU A 194 -5.74 42.74 -2.96
C GLU A 194 -4.27 42.91 -2.58
N GLU A 195 -3.95 42.98 -1.28
CA GLU A 195 -2.55 43.09 -0.79
C GLU A 195 -1.68 41.90 -1.26
N SER A 196 -2.28 40.71 -1.34
CA SER A 196 -1.62 39.52 -1.89
C SER A 196 -1.44 39.55 -3.41
N ILE A 197 -2.33 40.23 -4.15
CA ILE A 197 -2.20 40.47 -5.60
C ILE A 197 -1.11 41.53 -5.84
N ASP A 198 -1.16 42.65 -5.10
CA ASP A 198 -0.17 43.72 -5.13
C ASP A 198 1.25 43.20 -4.88
N TYR A 199 1.41 42.29 -3.90
CA TYR A 199 2.68 41.63 -3.64
C TYR A 199 3.18 40.78 -4.82
N ILE A 200 2.32 39.95 -5.42
CA ILE A 200 2.70 39.12 -6.58
C ILE A 200 3.13 40.00 -7.75
N VAL A 201 2.34 41.02 -8.08
CA VAL A 201 2.64 41.95 -9.16
C VAL A 201 3.96 42.67 -8.88
N SER A 202 4.13 43.25 -7.69
CA SER A 202 5.35 43.95 -7.28
C SER A 202 6.61 43.07 -7.32
N ALA A 203 6.50 41.79 -6.97
CA ALA A 203 7.60 40.84 -7.05
C ALA A 203 7.99 40.54 -8.51
N ILE A 204 7.01 40.38 -9.42
CA ILE A 204 7.25 40.23 -10.86
C ILE A 204 7.86 41.51 -11.45
N GLU A 205 7.43 42.69 -10.99
CA GLU A 205 7.99 43.98 -11.40
C GLU A 205 9.46 44.11 -10.99
N LYS A 206 9.75 43.79 -9.71
CA LYS A 206 11.08 43.88 -9.13
C LYS A 206 12.07 42.94 -9.83
N VAL A 207 11.82 41.63 -9.83
CA VAL A 207 12.78 40.68 -10.44
C VAL A 207 12.87 40.90 -11.96
N GLY A 208 11.75 41.26 -12.60
CA GLY A 208 11.69 41.62 -14.03
C GLY A 208 12.25 43.02 -14.38
N SER A 209 12.81 43.74 -13.43
CA SER A 209 13.60 44.96 -13.65
C SER A 209 15.06 44.80 -13.22
N GLU A 210 15.34 44.07 -12.13
CA GLU A 210 16.69 43.65 -11.75
C GLU A 210 17.36 42.87 -12.90
N CYS A 211 16.67 41.90 -13.50
CA CYS A 211 17.18 41.11 -14.63
C CYS A 211 17.08 41.82 -16.00
N ARG A 212 16.81 43.14 -16.05
CA ARG A 212 16.99 43.94 -17.29
C ARG A 212 18.41 44.51 -17.42
N GLY A 213 19.20 44.50 -16.35
CA GLY A 213 20.61 44.87 -16.37
C GLY A 213 21.56 43.70 -16.71
N SER A 214 21.12 42.47 -16.48
CA SER A 214 21.78 41.23 -16.92
C SER A 214 21.18 40.73 -18.23
N ALA A 215 21.82 39.73 -18.85
CA ALA A 215 21.31 39.06 -20.06
C ALA A 215 20.36 37.88 -19.73
N GLU A 216 19.84 37.83 -18.51
CA GLU A 216 19.19 36.65 -17.92
C GLU A 216 17.68 36.62 -18.18
N LYS A 217 17.19 35.50 -18.71
CA LYS A 217 15.76 35.26 -18.89
C LYS A 217 15.14 34.74 -17.60
N VAL A 218 14.13 35.46 -17.11
CA VAL A 218 13.33 35.04 -15.92
C VAL A 218 12.02 34.40 -16.36
N LEU A 219 11.69 33.25 -15.79
CA LEU A 219 10.39 32.59 -15.88
C LEU A 219 9.62 32.76 -14.57
N PHE A 220 8.39 33.24 -14.65
CA PHE A 220 7.48 33.37 -13.51
C PHE A 220 6.44 32.25 -13.57
N LEU A 221 6.31 31.48 -12.48
CA LEU A 221 5.37 30.36 -12.38
C LEU A 221 4.29 30.67 -11.34
N ILE A 222 3.02 30.75 -11.73
CA ILE A 222 1.90 30.98 -10.80
C ILE A 222 1.14 29.67 -10.59
N ALA A 223 1.11 29.18 -9.35
CA ALA A 223 0.40 27.94 -9.03
C ALA A 223 -1.10 28.16 -8.82
N THR A 224 -1.95 27.42 -9.56
CA THR A 224 -3.42 27.49 -9.42
C THR A 224 -4.07 26.10 -9.35
N TYR A 225 -5.37 26.09 -9.10
CA TYR A 225 -6.23 24.91 -9.24
C TYR A 225 -6.90 24.89 -10.64
N VAL A 226 -7.80 23.92 -10.87
CA VAL A 226 -8.59 23.79 -12.11
C VAL A 226 -9.45 25.03 -12.35
N ILE A 227 -10.13 25.50 -11.31
CA ILE A 227 -10.77 26.82 -11.19
C ILE A 227 -10.40 27.39 -9.82
N GLY A 228 -10.37 28.71 -9.67
CA GLY A 228 -9.76 29.41 -8.53
C GLY A 228 -8.41 30.00 -8.89
N LYS A 229 -8.10 31.13 -8.26
CA LYS A 229 -6.98 32.06 -8.49
C LYS A 229 -7.05 32.88 -9.78
N GLU A 230 -8.13 32.84 -10.56
CA GLU A 230 -8.24 33.63 -11.81
C GLU A 230 -8.07 35.14 -11.57
N ARG A 231 -8.50 35.67 -10.41
CA ARG A 231 -8.29 37.08 -10.02
C ARG A 231 -6.81 37.48 -10.02
N ILE A 232 -5.92 36.59 -9.56
CA ILE A 232 -4.46 36.82 -9.61
C ILE A 232 -3.98 36.86 -11.05
N LEU A 233 -4.43 35.92 -11.88
CA LEU A 233 -4.00 35.82 -13.28
C LEU A 233 -4.43 37.03 -14.11
N LEU A 234 -5.69 37.45 -13.95
CA LEU A 234 -6.27 38.61 -14.63
C LEU A 234 -5.56 39.90 -14.23
N GLU A 235 -5.31 40.13 -12.93
CA GLU A 235 -4.62 41.33 -12.48
C GLU A 235 -3.13 41.35 -12.83
N VAL A 236 -2.44 40.20 -12.82
CA VAL A 236 -1.07 40.09 -13.34
C VAL A 236 -1.04 40.43 -14.84
N ALA A 237 -1.91 39.83 -15.65
CA ALA A 237 -1.97 40.12 -17.09
C ALA A 237 -2.27 41.60 -17.37
N ARG A 238 -3.29 42.15 -16.69
CA ARG A 238 -3.77 43.54 -16.86
C ARG A 238 -2.74 44.58 -16.40
N ARG A 239 -2.10 44.40 -15.24
CA ARG A 239 -1.15 45.39 -14.70
C ARG A 239 0.21 45.31 -15.38
N ARG A 240 0.68 44.11 -15.75
CA ARG A 240 1.96 43.92 -16.47
C ARG A 240 1.86 44.11 -17.98
N SER A 241 0.65 44.29 -18.52
CA SER A 241 0.37 44.39 -19.97
C SER A 241 0.99 43.24 -20.77
N CYS A 242 0.86 42.01 -20.25
CA CYS A 242 1.43 40.80 -20.84
C CYS A 242 0.41 39.67 -20.88
N LYS A 243 0.52 38.77 -21.86
CA LYS A 243 -0.27 37.53 -21.86
C LYS A 243 0.21 36.61 -20.73
N VAL A 244 -0.67 35.77 -20.20
CA VAL A 244 -0.33 34.67 -19.29
C VAL A 244 -0.49 33.34 -20.01
N TYR A 245 0.57 32.52 -20.02
CA TYR A 245 0.51 31.18 -20.62
C TYR A 245 -0.27 30.21 -19.71
N VAL A 246 -1.14 29.43 -20.34
CA VAL A 246 -1.99 28.40 -19.73
C VAL A 246 -2.00 27.15 -20.62
N ASP A 247 -2.08 25.96 -20.01
CA ASP A 247 -2.33 24.74 -20.81
C ASP A 247 -3.74 24.75 -21.42
N GLY A 248 -3.95 23.99 -22.48
CA GLY A 248 -5.23 23.94 -23.21
C GLY A 248 -6.43 23.46 -22.37
N ARG A 249 -6.21 22.76 -21.24
CA ARG A 249 -7.28 22.41 -20.31
C ARG A 249 -7.67 23.60 -19.44
N LYS A 250 -6.70 24.39 -18.98
CA LYS A 250 -6.98 25.66 -18.28
C LYS A 250 -7.53 26.71 -19.25
N MET A 251 -7.09 26.75 -20.51
CA MET A 251 -7.69 27.58 -21.56
C MET A 251 -9.15 27.19 -21.84
N MET A 252 -9.48 25.90 -21.87
CA MET A 252 -10.87 25.44 -21.97
C MET A 252 -11.72 25.97 -20.80
N VAL A 253 -11.26 25.83 -19.55
CA VAL A 253 -11.97 26.38 -18.38
C VAL A 253 -12.13 27.91 -18.49
N LEU A 254 -11.05 28.64 -18.82
CA LEU A 254 -11.10 30.09 -19.02
C LEU A 254 -12.04 30.51 -20.15
N SER A 255 -12.19 29.68 -21.20
CA SER A 255 -13.16 29.89 -22.28
C SER A 255 -14.61 29.72 -21.79
N VAL A 256 -14.89 28.72 -20.94
CA VAL A 256 -16.20 28.60 -20.28
C VAL A 256 -16.50 29.82 -19.42
N LEU A 257 -15.50 30.32 -18.68
CA LEU A 257 -15.61 31.54 -17.87
C LEU A 257 -15.69 32.85 -18.67
N GLY A 258 -15.59 32.81 -20.00
CA GLY A 258 -15.65 33.97 -20.89
C GLY A 258 -14.31 34.70 -21.10
N TYR A 259 -13.23 34.23 -20.48
CA TYR A 259 -11.89 34.84 -20.58
C TYR A 259 -11.04 34.33 -21.74
N GLY A 260 -11.40 33.21 -22.39
CA GLY A 260 -10.60 32.64 -23.50
C GLY A 260 -10.34 33.63 -24.64
N ASN A 261 -11.36 34.40 -25.04
CA ASN A 261 -11.25 35.42 -26.09
C ASN A 261 -10.77 36.80 -25.59
N SER A 262 -10.31 36.92 -24.34
CA SER A 262 -9.90 38.22 -23.75
C SER A 262 -8.58 38.79 -24.29
N GLY A 263 -7.77 37.97 -24.96
CA GLY A 263 -6.40 38.31 -25.36
C GLY A 263 -5.39 38.35 -24.20
N LEU A 264 -5.82 38.17 -22.94
CA LEU A 264 -4.96 38.15 -21.74
C LEU A 264 -4.25 36.80 -21.53
N PHE A 265 -4.69 35.75 -22.22
CA PHE A 265 -4.17 34.38 -22.08
C PHE A 265 -3.64 33.85 -23.41
N THR A 266 -2.78 32.84 -23.35
CA THR A 266 -2.24 32.15 -24.54
C THR A 266 -1.91 30.68 -24.26
N GLU A 267 -1.98 29.86 -25.30
CA GLU A 267 -1.48 28.47 -25.32
C GLU A 267 -0.08 28.38 -25.96
N ASP A 268 0.50 29.50 -26.41
CA ASP A 268 1.89 29.55 -26.89
C ASP A 268 2.84 29.87 -25.74
N GLU A 269 3.73 28.92 -25.43
CA GLU A 269 4.72 29.05 -24.36
C GLU A 269 5.76 30.15 -24.62
N CYS A 270 5.99 30.52 -25.88
CA CYS A 270 6.95 31.54 -26.29
C CYS A 270 6.39 32.97 -26.25
N GLU A 271 5.07 33.15 -26.19
CA GLU A 271 4.44 34.48 -26.10
C GLU A 271 4.49 35.10 -24.69
N SER A 272 4.85 34.32 -23.66
CA SER A 272 4.85 34.80 -22.27
C SER A 272 5.97 34.20 -21.42
N CYS A 273 6.47 35.00 -20.47
CA CYS A 273 7.33 34.54 -19.37
C CYS A 273 6.55 34.33 -18.06
N VAL A 274 5.21 34.38 -18.07
CA VAL A 274 4.34 34.13 -16.91
C VAL A 274 3.48 32.91 -17.22
N HIS A 275 3.84 31.76 -16.65
CA HIS A 275 3.24 30.45 -16.93
C HIS A 275 2.41 29.97 -15.73
N VAL A 276 1.19 29.52 -15.98
CA VAL A 276 0.33 28.89 -14.96
C VAL A 276 0.73 27.42 -14.79
N VAL A 277 0.84 26.97 -13.53
CA VAL A 277 1.27 25.60 -13.21
C VAL A 277 0.40 24.93 -12.15
N GLY A 278 0.38 23.59 -12.17
CA GLY A 278 -0.15 22.80 -11.04
C GLY A 278 0.71 22.99 -9.78
N TRP A 279 0.05 23.03 -8.63
CA TRP A 279 0.68 23.31 -7.32
C TRP A 279 1.91 22.44 -7.00
N ASN A 280 1.86 21.17 -7.40
CA ASN A 280 2.93 20.15 -7.27
C ASN A 280 4.23 20.47 -8.04
N ILE A 281 4.19 21.44 -8.97
CA ILE A 281 5.37 21.91 -9.71
C ILE A 281 6.27 22.77 -8.82
N LEU A 282 5.69 23.53 -7.88
CA LEU A 282 6.44 24.41 -6.97
C LEU A 282 6.74 23.75 -5.61
N GLY A 283 5.89 22.84 -5.12
CA GLY A 283 6.17 22.14 -3.86
C GLY A 283 5.02 21.30 -3.33
N GLU A 284 5.21 20.80 -2.11
CA GLU A 284 4.20 20.07 -1.32
C GLU A 284 4.16 20.62 0.11
N THR A 285 2.98 20.69 0.74
CA THR A 285 2.78 21.26 2.09
C THR A 285 2.48 20.21 3.16
N TRP A 286 3.47 19.40 3.54
CA TRP A 286 3.40 18.70 4.84
C TRP A 286 4.77 18.23 5.37
N PRO A 287 5.03 18.32 6.69
CA PRO A 287 4.32 19.14 7.69
C PRO A 287 4.67 20.65 7.58
N TYR A 288 5.47 21.02 6.59
CA TYR A 288 5.82 22.38 6.19
C TYR A 288 5.96 22.42 4.66
N PHE A 289 5.92 23.61 4.04
CA PHE A 289 6.15 23.74 2.59
C PHE A 289 7.56 23.27 2.21
N ARG A 290 7.64 22.32 1.28
CA ARG A 290 8.88 21.75 0.72
C ARG A 290 9.02 22.20 -0.75
N PRO A 291 9.98 23.10 -1.07
CA PRO A 291 10.24 23.55 -2.43
C PRO A 291 10.63 22.42 -3.41
N ASN A 292 9.99 22.37 -4.57
CA ASN A 292 10.32 21.44 -5.66
C ASN A 292 11.33 22.07 -6.65
N PHE A 293 12.49 22.49 -6.14
CA PHE A 293 13.59 23.04 -6.94
C PHE A 293 14.14 22.05 -8.00
N VAL A 294 13.76 20.78 -7.95
CA VAL A 294 14.08 19.80 -9.00
C VAL A 294 13.18 20.01 -10.22
N LYS A 295 11.85 20.03 -10.04
CA LYS A 295 10.92 20.26 -11.14
C LYS A 295 11.03 21.67 -11.72
N MET A 296 11.31 22.69 -10.89
CA MET A 296 11.64 24.04 -11.40
C MET A 296 12.90 24.03 -12.28
N ARG A 297 13.94 23.26 -11.92
CA ARG A 297 15.16 23.12 -12.73
C ARG A 297 14.91 22.40 -14.05
N GLU A 298 14.08 21.35 -14.05
CA GLU A 298 13.67 20.67 -15.28
C GLU A 298 12.99 21.67 -16.24
N ILE A 299 12.00 22.41 -15.76
CA ILE A 299 11.26 23.43 -16.55
C ILE A 299 12.18 24.55 -17.03
N MET A 300 13.12 25.00 -16.19
CA MET A 300 14.12 26.02 -16.55
C MET A 300 15.01 25.57 -17.72
N MET A 301 15.49 24.33 -17.69
CA MET A 301 16.33 23.74 -18.73
C MET A 301 15.54 23.42 -20.01
N GLU A 302 14.33 22.90 -19.86
CA GLU A 302 13.40 22.56 -20.96
C GLU A 302 12.99 23.79 -21.77
N LYS A 303 12.70 24.91 -21.10
CA LYS A 303 12.22 26.15 -21.73
C LYS A 303 13.34 27.20 -21.98
N GLY A 304 14.59 26.91 -21.61
CA GLY A 304 15.75 27.76 -21.91
C GLY A 304 15.74 29.12 -21.18
N TYR A 305 15.44 29.12 -19.89
CA TYR A 305 15.51 30.27 -18.98
C TYR A 305 16.72 30.17 -18.03
N ASP A 306 17.14 31.30 -17.47
CA ASP A 306 18.30 31.40 -16.58
C ASP A 306 17.89 31.46 -15.09
N LYS A 307 16.71 32.01 -14.79
CA LYS A 307 16.13 32.15 -13.44
C LYS A 307 14.66 31.78 -13.42
N VAL A 308 14.17 31.15 -12.33
CA VAL A 308 12.74 30.84 -12.16
C VAL A 308 12.19 31.28 -10.81
N VAL A 309 11.09 32.04 -10.84
CA VAL A 309 10.39 32.58 -9.66
C VAL A 309 8.98 31.98 -9.59
N GLY A 310 8.70 31.21 -8.53
CA GLY A 310 7.40 30.61 -8.27
C GLY A 310 6.55 31.40 -7.28
N PHE A 311 5.24 31.47 -7.52
CA PHE A 311 4.24 32.00 -6.58
C PHE A 311 3.28 30.90 -6.16
N VAL A 312 3.11 30.73 -4.84
CA VAL A 312 2.20 29.75 -4.23
C VAL A 312 1.13 30.53 -3.44
N PRO A 313 -0.04 30.83 -4.03
CA PRO A 313 -1.11 31.58 -3.37
C PRO A 313 -1.95 30.64 -2.49
N THR A 314 -1.75 30.69 -1.18
CA THR A 314 -2.45 29.82 -0.22
C THR A 314 -2.52 30.40 1.20
N GLY A 315 -3.70 30.34 1.83
CA GLY A 315 -3.86 30.65 3.26
C GLY A 315 -3.24 29.60 4.18
N TRP A 316 -3.06 28.35 3.70
CA TRP A 316 -2.62 27.20 4.52
C TRP A 316 -1.22 27.34 5.12
N THR A 317 -0.34 28.17 4.54
CA THR A 317 1.03 28.38 5.04
C THR A 317 1.18 29.56 5.99
N TYR A 318 0.08 30.27 6.31
CA TYR A 318 0.10 31.47 7.13
C TYR A 318 -0.33 31.18 8.58
N GLU A 319 0.48 31.64 9.53
CA GLU A 319 0.14 31.69 10.96
C GLU A 319 0.62 33.04 11.51
N VAL A 320 -0.21 33.69 12.33
CA VAL A 320 -0.10 35.10 12.79
C VAL A 320 1.23 35.49 13.49
N LYS A 321 2.16 34.55 13.71
CA LYS A 321 3.45 34.76 14.40
C LYS A 321 4.67 34.95 13.48
N ARG A 322 4.48 35.34 12.21
CA ARG A 322 5.60 35.63 11.29
C ARG A 322 5.34 36.86 10.42
N ASP A 323 6.25 37.82 10.51
CA ASP A 323 6.32 38.93 9.56
C ASP A 323 6.63 38.46 8.14
N LYS A 324 5.88 39.04 7.19
CA LYS A 324 6.11 39.05 5.73
C LYS A 324 5.93 37.72 4.99
N PHE A 325 5.53 37.89 3.73
CA PHE A 325 5.47 36.88 2.68
C PHE A 325 6.76 36.04 2.63
N ALA A 326 6.66 34.75 2.96
CA ALA A 326 7.84 33.92 3.19
C ALA A 326 8.43 33.42 1.86
N VAL A 327 9.63 33.89 1.51
CA VAL A 327 10.34 33.46 0.29
C VAL A 327 11.29 32.30 0.59
N ARG A 328 11.32 31.31 -0.30
CA ARG A 328 12.27 30.19 -0.30
C ARG A 328 13.22 30.34 -1.47
N THR A 329 14.44 30.77 -1.22
CA THR A 329 15.47 30.98 -2.23
C THR A 329 16.45 29.81 -2.28
N LYS A 330 16.87 29.46 -3.50
CA LYS A 330 17.99 28.57 -3.82
C LYS A 330 18.42 28.90 -5.25
N ASP A 331 19.28 29.89 -5.40
CA ASP A 331 19.80 30.40 -6.67
C ASP A 331 20.06 29.28 -7.71
N PRO A 332 19.48 29.34 -8.94
CA PRO A 332 18.70 30.43 -9.55
C PRO A 332 17.16 30.31 -9.36
N PHE A 333 16.70 29.80 -8.22
CA PHE A 333 15.27 29.60 -7.92
C PHE A 333 14.79 30.43 -6.73
N GLU A 334 13.59 31.00 -6.84
CA GLU A 334 12.86 31.64 -5.74
C GLU A 334 11.42 31.12 -5.70
N ILE A 335 10.85 30.90 -4.50
CA ILE A 335 9.42 30.59 -4.34
C ILE A 335 8.82 31.47 -3.25
N HIS A 336 7.83 32.29 -3.62
CA HIS A 336 7.06 33.14 -2.73
C HIS A 336 5.84 32.39 -2.19
N LEU A 337 5.74 32.24 -0.87
CA LEU A 337 4.53 31.78 -0.20
C LEU A 337 3.64 32.98 0.09
N VAL A 338 2.54 33.08 -0.65
CA VAL A 338 1.64 34.24 -0.65
C VAL A 338 0.36 33.87 0.10
N PRO A 339 -0.01 34.56 1.20
CA PRO A 339 -1.13 34.22 2.07
C PRO A 339 -2.51 34.58 1.46
N TYR A 340 -2.76 34.14 0.23
CA TYR A 340 -3.99 34.39 -0.52
C TYR A 340 -5.01 33.26 -0.32
N SER A 341 -6.22 33.63 0.07
CA SER A 341 -7.36 32.71 0.24
C SER A 341 -8.60 33.16 -0.53
N GLU A 342 -9.39 32.18 -0.95
CA GLU A 342 -10.75 32.32 -1.51
C GLU A 342 -11.83 31.85 -0.52
N HIS A 343 -11.43 31.45 0.68
CA HIS A 343 -12.32 31.22 1.82
C HIS A 343 -12.18 32.36 2.83
N SER A 344 -13.23 32.59 3.61
CA SER A 344 -13.24 33.49 4.76
C SER A 344 -12.15 33.15 5.79
N ASN A 345 -11.47 34.17 6.33
CA ASN A 345 -10.62 34.05 7.51
C ASN A 345 -11.46 33.97 8.82
N TYR A 346 -10.82 33.74 9.97
CA TYR A 346 -11.55 33.55 11.24
C TYR A 346 -12.44 34.73 11.65
N ASP A 347 -12.01 35.97 11.40
CA ASP A 347 -12.78 37.16 11.77
C ASP A 347 -13.83 37.51 10.70
N GLU A 348 -13.53 37.31 9.42
CA GLU A 348 -14.50 37.34 8.31
C GLU A 348 -15.68 36.37 8.58
N LEU A 349 -15.39 35.14 9.04
CA LEU A 349 -16.42 34.17 9.45
C LEU A 349 -17.25 34.67 10.64
N ARG A 350 -16.61 35.19 11.69
CA ARG A 350 -17.32 35.69 12.88
C ARG A 350 -18.17 36.91 12.57
N GLU A 351 -17.78 37.74 11.62
CA GLU A 351 -18.58 38.88 11.16
C GLU A 351 -19.79 38.47 10.33
N PHE A 352 -19.66 37.44 9.49
CA PHE A 352 -20.80 36.86 8.77
C PHE A 352 -21.85 36.29 9.74
N VAL A 353 -21.43 35.51 10.74
CA VAL A 353 -22.34 34.98 11.77
C VAL A 353 -22.95 36.11 12.60
N ARG A 354 -22.18 37.14 12.98
CA ARG A 354 -22.68 38.32 13.71
C ARG A 354 -23.68 39.16 12.90
N PHE A 355 -23.56 39.16 11.57
CA PHE A 355 -24.49 39.82 10.66
C PHE A 355 -25.82 39.05 10.55
N LEU A 356 -25.75 37.73 10.27
CA LEU A 356 -26.95 36.90 10.11
C LEU A 356 -27.66 36.55 11.42
N LYS A 357 -26.95 36.49 12.56
CA LYS A 357 -27.47 36.12 13.90
C LYS A 357 -28.38 34.87 13.90
N PRO A 358 -27.92 33.72 13.36
CA PRO A 358 -28.74 32.52 13.26
C PRO A 358 -29.06 31.90 14.62
N LYS A 359 -30.05 31.00 14.69
CA LYS A 359 -30.26 30.15 15.88
C LYS A 359 -29.17 29.08 15.97
N HIS A 360 -28.89 28.39 14.85
CA HIS A 360 -27.92 27.30 14.77
C HIS A 360 -26.83 27.52 13.71
N VAL A 361 -25.64 26.95 13.96
CA VAL A 361 -24.51 26.93 13.03
C VAL A 361 -24.05 25.48 12.86
N PHE A 362 -24.15 24.97 11.64
CA PHE A 362 -23.64 23.66 11.23
C PHE A 362 -22.33 23.85 10.44
N PRO A 363 -21.20 23.28 10.87
CA PRO A 363 -19.97 23.28 10.08
C PRO A 363 -20.13 22.41 8.83
N THR A 364 -19.58 22.84 7.69
CA THR A 364 -19.47 22.00 6.49
C THR A 364 -18.15 21.25 6.38
N VAL A 365 -17.11 21.65 7.14
CA VAL A 365 -15.74 21.12 7.03
C VAL A 365 -15.20 20.64 8.39
N GLY A 366 -14.93 19.33 8.50
CA GLY A 366 -14.27 18.69 9.66
C GLY A 366 -14.48 17.17 9.72
N LEU A 367 -13.61 16.44 10.43
CA LEU A 367 -13.63 14.96 10.48
C LEU A 367 -14.76 14.35 11.35
N ASP A 368 -15.30 15.12 12.31
CA ASP A 368 -16.35 14.67 13.24
C ASP A 368 -17.71 15.37 12.99
N VAL A 369 -17.87 16.07 11.85
CA VAL A 369 -19.07 16.87 11.52
C VAL A 369 -20.34 16.02 11.47
N GLU A 370 -20.21 14.75 11.13
CA GLU A 370 -21.30 13.76 11.03
C GLU A 370 -21.81 13.27 12.40
N LYS A 371 -21.19 13.69 13.52
CA LYS A 371 -21.57 13.28 14.88
C LYS A 371 -21.98 14.49 15.74
N LEU A 372 -23.29 14.60 15.98
CA LEU A 372 -23.91 15.68 16.77
C LEU A 372 -23.29 15.84 18.17
N ASP A 373 -23.02 14.73 18.87
CA ASP A 373 -22.44 14.76 20.22
C ASP A 373 -20.90 14.90 20.24
N SER A 374 -20.27 15.22 19.11
CA SER A 374 -18.82 15.33 19.05
C SER A 374 -18.31 16.50 19.89
N LYS A 375 -17.26 16.23 20.68
CA LYS A 375 -16.48 17.26 21.39
C LYS A 375 -15.87 18.28 20.41
N HIS A 376 -15.78 17.95 19.13
CA HIS A 376 -15.39 18.86 18.05
C HIS A 376 -16.48 19.89 17.76
N LEU A 377 -17.73 19.48 17.52
CA LEU A 377 -18.84 20.39 17.23
C LEU A 377 -19.07 21.36 18.39
N GLN A 378 -19.08 20.86 19.63
CA GLN A 378 -19.19 21.68 20.84
C GLN A 378 -18.05 22.70 20.99
N LYS A 379 -16.83 22.37 20.53
CA LYS A 379 -15.68 23.28 20.54
C LYS A 379 -15.76 24.32 19.42
N LEU A 380 -16.27 23.94 18.25
CA LEU A 380 -16.46 24.83 17.11
C LEU A 380 -17.57 25.86 17.39
N GLN A 381 -18.71 25.42 17.92
CA GLN A 381 -19.83 26.30 18.29
C GLN A 381 -19.42 27.36 19.34
N LYS A 382 -18.48 27.05 20.25
CA LYS A 382 -17.93 28.03 21.21
C LYS A 382 -17.22 29.22 20.56
N HIS A 383 -16.74 29.13 19.31
CA HIS A 383 -16.18 30.29 18.59
C HIS A 383 -17.27 31.31 18.17
N PHE A 384 -18.54 30.89 18.17
CA PHE A 384 -19.72 31.69 17.81
C PHE A 384 -20.67 31.97 19.00
N ALA A 385 -20.28 31.61 20.23
CA ALA A 385 -21.00 32.01 21.44
C ALA A 385 -21.17 33.54 21.51
N GLY A 386 -22.34 34.02 21.93
CA GLY A 386 -22.72 35.42 21.89
C GLY A 386 -22.93 36.02 20.48
N LEU A 387 -22.77 35.24 19.40
CA LEU A 387 -23.06 35.68 18.01
C LEU A 387 -24.31 34.99 17.43
N VAL A 388 -24.78 33.92 18.05
CA VAL A 388 -26.02 33.18 17.72
C VAL A 388 -27.17 33.59 18.64
N ASN A 389 -28.42 33.29 18.26
CA ASN A 389 -29.61 33.61 19.05
C ASN A 389 -29.85 32.58 20.18
N GLU A 390 -29.05 32.66 21.24
CA GLU A 390 -29.09 31.72 22.38
C GLU A 390 -30.45 31.64 23.09
N THR A 391 -31.27 32.70 23.00
CA THR A 391 -32.63 32.78 23.58
C THR A 391 -33.66 31.92 22.83
N ALA A 392 -33.38 31.52 21.58
CA ALA A 392 -34.14 30.49 20.88
C ALA A 392 -33.74 29.10 21.40
N ASN A 393 -32.42 28.80 21.39
CA ASN A 393 -31.88 27.48 21.73
C ASN A 393 -32.27 27.02 23.15
N LYS A 394 -32.44 27.94 24.10
CA LYS A 394 -32.95 27.62 25.46
C LYS A 394 -34.41 27.16 25.48
N ARG A 395 -35.27 27.63 24.56
CA ARG A 395 -36.68 27.20 24.49
C ARG A 395 -36.80 25.78 23.94
N ASP A 396 -36.07 25.46 22.88
CA ASP A 396 -36.12 24.12 22.27
C ASP A 396 -35.51 23.06 23.20
N PHE A 397 -34.45 23.42 23.94
CA PHE A 397 -33.91 22.58 25.02
C PHE A 397 -34.95 22.27 26.11
N LEU A 398 -35.74 23.26 26.53
CA LEU A 398 -36.80 23.07 27.53
C LEU A 398 -37.99 22.26 26.97
N MET A 399 -38.36 22.46 25.70
CA MET A 399 -39.43 21.69 25.05
C MET A 399 -39.12 20.18 24.97
N ASN A 400 -37.86 19.80 24.77
CA ASN A 400 -37.46 18.39 24.72
C ASN A 400 -37.59 17.64 26.05
N PHE A 401 -37.62 18.32 27.20
CA PHE A 401 -37.93 17.68 28.50
C PHE A 401 -39.44 17.45 28.71
N GLY A 402 -40.32 18.07 27.91
CA GLY A 402 -41.77 18.05 28.10
C GLY A 402 -42.54 16.92 27.40
N ARG A 403 -41.87 15.89 26.86
CA ARG A 403 -42.49 14.85 26.01
C ARG A 403 -42.19 13.40 26.44
N VAL A 404 -42.38 13.06 27.71
CA VAL A 404 -42.45 11.66 28.18
C VAL A 404 -43.56 11.46 29.23
N SER A 405 -44.83 11.59 28.83
CA SER A 405 -45.99 11.18 29.64
C SER A 405 -47.29 11.07 28.82
N SER A 406 -48.00 9.95 28.97
CA SER A 406 -49.43 9.67 28.66
C SER A 406 -50.03 10.03 27.30
N GLU A 407 -50.56 9.02 26.62
CA GLU A 407 -51.88 9.14 25.94
C GLU A 407 -53.00 8.85 26.95
N HIS A 408 -54.22 9.34 26.68
CA HIS A 408 -55.39 9.41 27.60
C HIS A 408 -55.17 10.36 28.80
N ASP A 409 -56.06 11.31 29.15
CA ASP A 409 -57.52 11.40 28.96
C ASP A 409 -58.01 12.78 28.42
N GLU A 410 -59.34 12.95 28.32
CA GLU A 410 -60.05 14.19 27.94
C GLU A 410 -60.17 15.25 29.07
N VAL A 411 -60.85 16.37 28.75
CA VAL A 411 -61.47 17.38 29.65
C VAL A 411 -60.68 18.67 29.96
N CYS A 412 -60.97 19.69 29.15
CA CYS A 412 -61.27 21.10 29.50
C CYS A 412 -60.33 22.01 30.33
N GLN A 413 -60.08 23.18 29.71
CA GLN A 413 -60.24 24.56 30.23
C GLN A 413 -59.05 25.41 30.74
N ALA A 414 -59.12 26.68 30.28
CA ALA A 414 -58.74 27.95 30.93
C ALA A 414 -57.32 28.53 30.78
N ASP A 415 -57.26 29.55 29.92
CA ASP A 415 -56.73 30.90 30.16
C ASP A 415 -55.25 31.13 30.51
N LEU A 416 -54.49 31.42 29.45
CA LEU A 416 -53.33 32.32 29.47
C LEU A 416 -53.76 33.75 29.86
N LYS A 417 -53.01 34.40 30.77
CA LYS A 417 -52.81 35.86 30.72
C LYS A 417 -51.35 36.25 30.97
N LEU A 418 -50.99 37.37 30.34
CA LEU A 418 -49.69 38.05 30.43
C LEU A 418 -49.47 38.60 31.85
N GLU A 419 -48.26 38.99 32.24
CA GLU A 419 -47.75 40.33 31.93
C GLU A 419 -46.23 40.42 31.69
N THR A 420 -45.75 41.63 31.37
CA THR A 420 -44.43 41.95 30.84
C THR A 420 -43.58 42.77 31.82
N ASP A 421 -42.37 43.12 31.38
CA ASP A 421 -41.56 44.24 31.91
C ASP A 421 -40.89 44.03 33.29
N ALA A 422 -39.73 44.64 33.59
CA ALA A 422 -38.66 45.21 32.76
C ALA A 422 -37.40 45.42 33.64
N GLN A 423 -36.31 45.97 33.06
CA GLN A 423 -35.25 46.71 33.78
C GLN A 423 -34.34 45.89 34.73
N THR A 424 -33.08 46.22 35.03
CA THR A 424 -31.95 46.94 34.36
C THR A 424 -30.68 46.65 35.20
N SER A 425 -29.47 46.86 34.63
CA SER A 425 -28.17 47.06 35.35
C SER A 425 -27.65 45.89 36.21
N ALA A 426 -26.40 45.43 36.05
CA ALA A 426 -25.14 46.06 36.49
C ALA A 426 -25.01 46.12 38.04
N GLU A 427 -23.86 45.79 38.65
CA GLU A 427 -22.53 45.45 38.12
C GLU A 427 -21.70 44.66 39.16
N ASP A 428 -20.53 44.17 38.75
CA ASP A 428 -19.37 43.79 39.56
C ASP A 428 -19.41 42.67 40.65
N ALA A 429 -18.23 42.02 40.75
CA ALA A 429 -17.54 41.51 41.96
C ALA A 429 -18.21 40.44 42.87
N CYS A 430 -17.46 39.53 43.51
CA CYS A 430 -16.15 38.94 43.22
C CYS A 430 -15.99 37.67 44.11
N GLU A 431 -14.80 37.06 44.07
CA GLU A 431 -14.21 36.24 45.14
C GLU A 431 -14.82 34.86 45.50
N ASN A 432 -14.03 33.84 45.17
CA ASN A 432 -13.50 32.84 46.11
C ASN A 432 -14.44 31.87 46.85
N SER A 433 -14.24 30.59 46.49
CA SER A 433 -14.21 29.43 47.40
C SER A 433 -15.58 28.92 47.89
N SER A 434 -15.71 27.69 48.42
CA SER A 434 -14.67 26.81 48.97
C SER A 434 -15.01 25.31 48.82
N VAL A 435 -14.02 24.46 49.14
CA VAL A 435 -14.10 23.10 49.72
C VAL A 435 -15.36 22.27 49.34
N ALA A 436 -15.31 21.31 48.41
CA ALA A 436 -14.49 20.07 48.37
C ALA A 436 -14.87 19.01 49.43
N SER A 437 -14.38 17.77 49.19
CA SER A 437 -14.49 16.56 50.02
C SER A 437 -15.82 15.76 49.98
N VAL A 438 -15.86 14.42 50.13
CA VAL A 438 -14.97 13.34 49.59
C VAL A 438 -15.60 11.94 49.85
N PHE A 439 -15.01 10.90 49.23
CA PHE A 439 -15.11 9.44 49.51
C PHE A 439 -16.29 8.59 48.99
N ASP A 440 -15.88 7.41 48.50
CA ASP A 440 -16.48 6.07 48.46
C ASP A 440 -17.87 5.78 47.86
N GLY A 441 -18.10 4.57 47.30
CA GLY A 441 -17.11 3.52 47.02
C GLY A 441 -17.66 2.09 47.01
N SER A 442 -17.76 1.48 45.81
CA SER A 442 -18.25 0.10 45.58
C SER A 442 -19.74 -0.11 45.96
N SER A 443 -20.42 -1.22 45.63
CA SER A 443 -19.95 -2.50 45.06
C SER A 443 -20.95 -3.10 44.04
N VAL A 444 -20.66 -4.30 43.55
CA VAL A 444 -21.35 -4.99 42.44
C VAL A 444 -22.47 -5.90 42.93
N GLN A 445 -23.56 -5.99 42.16
CA GLN A 445 -24.35 -7.23 42.06
C GLN A 445 -24.89 -7.42 40.64
N GLU A 446 -25.01 -8.69 40.22
CA GLU A 446 -25.53 -9.10 38.91
C GLU A 446 -27.01 -9.47 39.00
N GLU A 447 -27.79 -9.25 37.94
CA GLU A 447 -29.02 -10.00 37.70
C GLU A 447 -29.13 -10.35 36.20
N GLN A 448 -29.79 -11.47 35.89
CA GLN A 448 -29.85 -12.08 34.56
C GLN A 448 -31.29 -12.15 34.05
N GLY A 449 -31.54 -11.85 32.77
CA GLY A 449 -32.78 -12.26 32.10
C GLY A 449 -33.34 -11.31 31.03
N LEU A 450 -32.98 -11.58 29.77
CA LEU A 450 -33.71 -11.29 28.51
C LEU A 450 -34.75 -10.15 28.45
N PRO A 451 -34.66 -9.29 27.42
CA PRO A 451 -35.30 -9.67 26.15
C PRO A 451 -34.34 -9.67 24.95
N ASN A 452 -33.99 -10.86 24.45
CA ASN A 452 -33.01 -11.06 23.38
C ASN A 452 -33.68 -11.36 22.03
N LEU A 453 -34.68 -10.56 21.63
CA LEU A 453 -35.44 -10.76 20.39
C LEU A 453 -35.42 -9.56 19.43
N LEU A 454 -35.18 -8.34 19.92
CA LEU A 454 -35.04 -7.14 19.08
C LEU A 454 -33.58 -6.95 18.60
N LEU A 455 -32.59 -7.20 19.45
CA LEU A 455 -31.16 -7.04 19.11
C LEU A 455 -30.69 -7.94 17.94
N GLN A 456 -31.44 -9.00 17.60
CA GLN A 456 -31.13 -9.84 16.43
C GLN A 456 -31.58 -9.25 15.09
N SER A 457 -32.46 -8.24 15.05
CA SER A 457 -32.83 -7.60 13.77
C SER A 457 -31.79 -6.58 13.32
N GLU A 458 -31.34 -5.70 14.22
CA GLU A 458 -30.37 -4.63 13.88
C GLU A 458 -29.02 -5.23 13.46
N ALA A 459 -28.47 -6.17 14.23
CA ALA A 459 -27.21 -6.84 13.89
C ALA A 459 -27.31 -7.71 12.61
N ARG A 460 -28.50 -8.16 12.21
CA ARG A 460 -28.71 -8.81 10.90
C ARG A 460 -28.80 -7.80 9.77
N GLU A 461 -29.36 -6.62 10.02
CA GLU A 461 -29.49 -5.57 9.03
C GLU A 461 -28.15 -4.89 8.73
N GLU A 462 -27.30 -4.66 9.74
CA GLU A 462 -25.90 -4.22 9.54
C GLU A 462 -25.12 -5.20 8.65
N VAL A 463 -25.17 -6.50 8.97
CA VAL A 463 -24.53 -7.56 8.16
C VAL A 463 -25.08 -7.60 6.73
N LEU A 464 -26.40 -7.39 6.56
CA LEU A 464 -27.02 -7.31 5.24
C LEU A 464 -26.60 -6.06 4.47
N GLN A 465 -26.43 -4.92 5.14
CA GLN A 465 -25.99 -3.67 4.55
C GLN A 465 -24.51 -3.70 4.13
N GLU A 466 -23.63 -4.32 4.94
CA GLU A 466 -22.23 -4.57 4.56
C GLU A 466 -22.11 -5.59 3.41
N LEU A 467 -22.87 -6.69 3.43
CA LEU A 467 -22.90 -7.64 2.31
C LEU A 467 -23.42 -6.99 1.02
N ARG A 468 -24.46 -6.16 1.11
CA ARG A 468 -25.01 -5.41 -0.02
C ARG A 468 -24.03 -4.42 -0.64
N ALA A 469 -23.04 -3.93 0.12
CA ALA A 469 -21.94 -3.13 -0.41
C ALA A 469 -20.85 -3.95 -1.13
N CYS A 470 -20.86 -5.28 -0.96
CA CYS A 470 -19.92 -6.20 -1.62
C CYS A 470 -20.50 -6.85 -2.89
N LEU A 471 -21.83 -6.97 -3.01
CA LEU A 471 -22.51 -7.66 -4.11
C LEU A 471 -22.97 -6.73 -5.25
N PRO A 472 -23.28 -7.26 -6.45
CA PRO A 472 -23.86 -6.48 -7.54
C PRO A 472 -25.24 -5.93 -7.18
N ALA A 473 -25.59 -4.75 -7.71
CA ALA A 473 -26.84 -4.07 -7.40
C ALA A 473 -28.13 -4.82 -7.83
N TRP A 474 -28.01 -5.92 -8.59
CA TRP A 474 -29.13 -6.79 -8.96
C TRP A 474 -29.40 -7.92 -7.95
N ALA A 475 -28.48 -8.20 -7.02
CA ALA A 475 -28.64 -9.20 -5.98
C ALA A 475 -29.85 -8.87 -5.09
N THR A 476 -30.81 -9.79 -4.97
CA THR A 476 -32.05 -9.53 -4.23
C THR A 476 -31.85 -9.63 -2.72
N ARG A 477 -32.74 -9.00 -1.94
CA ARG A 477 -32.70 -9.08 -0.47
C ARG A 477 -32.78 -10.52 0.02
N ASP A 478 -33.58 -11.34 -0.63
CA ASP A 478 -33.79 -12.74 -0.23
C ASP A 478 -32.58 -13.62 -0.59
N GLN A 479 -31.89 -13.35 -1.71
CA GLN A 479 -30.59 -13.95 -2.02
C GLN A 479 -29.51 -13.57 -0.99
N MET A 480 -29.50 -12.31 -0.53
CA MET A 480 -28.59 -11.87 0.53
C MET A 480 -28.92 -12.54 1.87
N LEU A 481 -30.20 -12.69 2.21
CA LEU A 481 -30.63 -13.41 3.41
C LEU A 481 -30.29 -14.91 3.36
N ASP A 482 -30.44 -15.58 2.21
CA ASP A 482 -29.97 -16.97 2.00
C ASP A 482 -28.45 -17.09 2.17
N LEU A 483 -27.68 -16.15 1.63
CA LEU A 483 -26.22 -16.14 1.76
C LEU A 483 -25.74 -15.86 3.19
N ILE A 484 -26.40 -14.96 3.92
CA ILE A 484 -26.14 -14.72 5.35
C ILE A 484 -26.50 -15.95 6.19
N SER A 485 -27.61 -16.61 5.86
CA SER A 485 -28.08 -17.85 6.49
C SER A 485 -27.09 -19.01 6.26
N THR A 486 -26.63 -19.19 5.02
CA THR A 486 -25.72 -20.29 4.65
C THR A 486 -24.26 -20.04 5.02
N SER A 487 -23.83 -18.77 5.11
CA SER A 487 -22.45 -18.38 5.44
C SER A 487 -22.28 -17.91 6.91
N GLY A 488 -23.28 -18.15 7.77
CA GLY A 488 -23.18 -17.88 9.22
C GLY A 488 -22.91 -16.43 9.60
N SER A 489 -23.39 -15.47 8.80
CA SER A 489 -23.08 -14.04 8.90
C SER A 489 -21.62 -13.61 8.64
N ASP A 490 -20.74 -14.47 8.11
CA ASP A 490 -19.45 -13.98 7.55
C ASP A 490 -19.70 -13.34 6.18
N ILE A 491 -19.52 -12.02 6.12
CA ILE A 491 -19.78 -11.19 4.93
C ILE A 491 -18.81 -11.50 3.79
N ILE A 492 -17.57 -11.89 4.09
CA ILE A 492 -16.55 -12.22 3.08
C ILE A 492 -16.86 -13.58 2.46
N GLU A 493 -17.28 -14.55 3.28
CA GLU A 493 -17.73 -15.86 2.81
C GLU A 493 -19.03 -15.76 2.01
N ALA A 494 -20.02 -15.00 2.50
CA ALA A 494 -21.26 -14.71 1.76
C ALA A 494 -21.01 -13.98 0.42
N ALA A 495 -20.05 -13.05 0.38
CA ALA A 495 -19.67 -12.37 -0.86
C ALA A 495 -18.97 -13.31 -1.86
N SER A 496 -18.03 -14.14 -1.40
CA SER A 496 -17.35 -15.14 -2.26
C SER A 496 -18.37 -16.14 -2.82
N ASN A 497 -19.24 -16.69 -1.96
CA ASN A 497 -20.30 -17.61 -2.33
C ASN A 497 -21.25 -17.04 -3.40
N PHE A 498 -21.55 -15.73 -3.39
CA PHE A 498 -22.33 -15.11 -4.47
C PHE A 498 -21.58 -15.11 -5.80
N TYR A 499 -20.35 -14.57 -5.83
CA TYR A 499 -19.61 -14.42 -7.10
C TYR A 499 -19.16 -15.77 -7.68
N GLU A 500 -18.93 -16.78 -6.84
CA GLU A 500 -18.72 -18.16 -7.28
C GLU A 500 -19.99 -18.71 -7.95
N ARG A 501 -21.15 -18.59 -7.32
CA ARG A 501 -22.45 -18.97 -7.92
C ARG A 501 -22.76 -18.19 -9.21
N GLU A 502 -22.47 -16.89 -9.28
CA GLU A 502 -22.62 -16.06 -10.49
C GLU A 502 -21.69 -16.54 -11.62
N THR A 503 -20.42 -16.79 -11.30
CA THR A 503 -19.43 -17.24 -12.29
C THR A 503 -19.76 -18.64 -12.81
N ASP A 504 -20.21 -19.55 -11.96
CA ASP A 504 -20.63 -20.90 -12.33
C ASP A 504 -21.92 -20.88 -13.16
N PHE A 505 -22.89 -20.02 -12.82
CA PHE A 505 -24.09 -19.78 -13.64
C PHE A 505 -23.73 -19.25 -15.03
N TYR A 506 -22.86 -18.25 -15.15
CA TYR A 506 -22.38 -17.79 -16.47
C TYR A 506 -21.65 -18.88 -17.24
N ARG A 507 -20.92 -19.79 -16.57
CA ARG A 507 -20.25 -20.93 -17.22
C ARG A 507 -21.25 -21.95 -17.74
N GLN A 508 -22.31 -22.25 -16.98
CA GLN A 508 -23.41 -23.13 -17.40
C GLN A 508 -24.23 -22.53 -18.56
N VAL A 509 -24.55 -21.23 -18.50
CA VAL A 509 -25.24 -20.52 -19.60
C VAL A 509 -24.38 -20.50 -20.86
N SER A 510 -23.06 -20.30 -20.73
CA SER A 510 -22.12 -20.36 -21.85
C SER A 510 -22.06 -21.75 -22.49
N ALA A 511 -22.10 -22.83 -21.70
CA ALA A 511 -22.17 -24.19 -22.21
C ALA A 511 -23.51 -24.46 -22.92
N SER A 512 -24.63 -24.04 -22.32
CA SER A 512 -25.99 -24.22 -22.87
C SER A 512 -26.18 -23.49 -24.22
N LEU A 513 -25.51 -22.34 -24.40
CA LEU A 513 -25.46 -21.60 -25.66
C LEU A 513 -24.67 -22.32 -26.79
N THR A 514 -23.95 -23.40 -26.48
CA THR A 514 -23.30 -24.25 -27.49
C THR A 514 -24.11 -25.50 -27.90
N THR A 515 -25.30 -25.70 -27.31
CA THR A 515 -26.14 -26.90 -27.53
C THR A 515 -27.59 -26.56 -27.90
N SER A 516 -27.80 -25.75 -28.94
CA SER A 516 -29.14 -25.43 -29.46
C SER A 516 -29.20 -25.20 -30.98
N SER A 517 -28.73 -26.19 -31.76
CA SER A 517 -28.93 -26.22 -33.21
C SER A 517 -29.21 -27.63 -33.75
N ASP A 518 -30.41 -28.16 -33.52
CA ASP A 518 -31.18 -28.88 -34.56
C ASP A 518 -32.60 -29.27 -34.08
N ALA A 519 -33.62 -28.62 -34.65
CA ALA A 519 -35.03 -29.04 -34.62
C ALA A 519 -35.79 -28.33 -35.76
N SER A 520 -36.25 -29.07 -36.78
CA SER A 520 -36.73 -28.47 -38.04
C SER A 520 -38.15 -28.92 -38.44
N VAL A 521 -39.13 -28.00 -38.41
CA VAL A 521 -40.51 -28.25 -38.90
C VAL A 521 -41.11 -27.01 -39.61
N SER A 522 -41.09 -27.06 -40.95
CA SER A 522 -42.04 -26.51 -41.97
C SER A 522 -42.92 -25.25 -41.77
N VAL A 523 -42.87 -24.36 -42.79
CA VAL A 523 -44.03 -23.63 -43.43
C VAL A 523 -44.68 -22.47 -42.60
N SER A 524 -45.11 -21.30 -43.14
CA SER A 524 -45.37 -20.78 -44.51
C SER A 524 -45.00 -19.29 -44.70
N THR A 525 -44.87 -18.83 -45.96
CA THR A 525 -44.73 -17.39 -46.37
C THR A 525 -46.07 -16.69 -46.63
N PRO A 526 -46.15 -15.35 -46.52
CA PRO A 526 -46.17 -14.46 -47.72
C PRO A 526 -45.14 -13.30 -47.62
N SER A 527 -44.38 -12.94 -48.67
CA SER A 527 -44.67 -11.93 -49.74
C SER A 527 -45.22 -10.58 -49.22
N SER A 528 -44.73 -9.39 -49.61
CA SER A 528 -43.84 -8.93 -50.71
C SER A 528 -43.18 -7.57 -50.33
N ALA A 529 -42.36 -6.83 -51.10
CA ALA A 529 -42.07 -6.83 -52.54
C ALA A 529 -40.62 -6.36 -52.88
N LYS A 530 -40.31 -6.30 -54.18
CA LYS A 530 -39.02 -5.90 -54.80
C LYS A 530 -38.94 -4.34 -54.86
N SER A 531 -37.78 -3.69 -55.07
CA SER A 531 -36.82 -3.97 -56.14
C SER A 531 -35.48 -3.19 -56.07
N ASN A 532 -34.53 -3.68 -56.86
CA ASN A 532 -33.32 -3.04 -57.38
C ASN A 532 -33.27 -3.49 -58.88
N PRO A 533 -32.62 -2.80 -59.86
CA PRO A 533 -31.15 -2.82 -59.91
C PRO A 533 -30.40 -1.71 -60.76
N ALA A 534 -29.06 -1.79 -60.67
CA ALA A 534 -28.05 -1.65 -61.76
C ALA A 534 -27.60 -0.27 -62.34
N ARG A 535 -26.26 -0.05 -62.23
CA ARG A 535 -25.29 0.43 -63.26
C ARG A 535 -25.49 1.84 -63.89
N ASN A 536 -24.47 2.66 -64.18
CA ASN A 536 -23.07 2.41 -64.59
C ASN A 536 -22.22 3.71 -64.36
N MET A 537 -20.97 3.65 -63.86
CA MET A 537 -19.66 3.69 -64.59
C MET A 537 -19.10 5.06 -65.06
N ASN A 538 -17.74 5.11 -65.10
CA ASN A 538 -16.81 6.10 -65.69
C ASN A 538 -16.49 7.41 -64.92
N PHE A 539 -15.44 8.18 -65.26
CA PHE A 539 -13.97 7.91 -65.27
C PHE A 539 -13.17 9.20 -65.69
N LEU A 540 -12.13 9.62 -64.93
CA LEU A 540 -11.06 10.60 -65.29
C LEU A 540 -11.49 12.01 -65.79
N SER A 541 -10.67 13.07 -65.84
CA SER A 541 -9.20 13.28 -65.92
C SER A 541 -8.86 14.70 -65.35
N SER A 542 -7.68 15.33 -65.37
CA SER A 542 -6.21 15.05 -65.50
C SER A 542 -5.49 16.36 -65.04
N ARG A 543 -4.17 16.45 -64.75
CA ARG A 543 -2.98 16.52 -65.65
C ARG A 543 -1.77 16.92 -64.75
N ALA A 544 -0.65 16.19 -64.68
CA ALA A 544 0.62 16.33 -65.46
C ALA A 544 1.25 17.75 -65.45
N GLU A 545 2.57 17.99 -65.46
CA GLU A 545 3.69 17.28 -66.15
C GLU A 545 5.03 17.20 -65.33
N LYS A 546 6.23 17.19 -65.96
CA LYS A 546 7.52 16.70 -65.39
C LYS A 546 8.76 17.60 -65.66
N ALA A 547 9.79 17.45 -64.79
CA ALA A 547 11.25 17.60 -65.06
C ALA A 547 11.81 19.03 -65.33
N THR A 548 13.13 19.33 -65.41
CA THR A 548 14.36 18.49 -65.47
C THR A 548 15.63 19.25 -65.02
N LYS A 549 16.60 18.56 -64.37
CA LYS A 549 18.09 18.79 -64.35
C LYS A 549 18.69 20.17 -63.94
N THR A 550 20.01 20.40 -63.78
CA THR A 550 21.13 19.80 -62.98
C THR A 550 22.32 20.81 -63.06
N ILE A 551 23.38 20.64 -62.23
CA ILE A 551 24.74 21.27 -62.33
C ILE A 551 24.84 22.73 -61.80
N GLN A 552 25.91 23.21 -61.14
CA GLN A 552 26.99 22.68 -60.25
C GLN A 552 27.87 23.90 -59.80
N VAL A 553 28.93 23.66 -59.01
CA VAL A 553 30.20 24.43 -58.89
C VAL A 553 30.37 25.35 -57.67
N LYS A 554 31.14 24.83 -56.67
CA LYS A 554 32.34 25.38 -55.98
C LYS A 554 32.31 26.86 -55.51
N LYS A 555 32.86 27.22 -54.34
CA LYS A 555 34.27 26.97 -53.95
C LYS A 555 34.51 27.11 -52.43
N SER A 556 35.40 26.28 -51.91
CA SER A 556 36.16 26.42 -50.66
C SER A 556 37.50 27.18 -50.98
N PRO A 557 38.63 27.15 -50.21
CA PRO A 557 38.94 26.50 -48.91
C PRO A 557 39.93 27.23 -47.94
N SER A 558 40.15 26.63 -46.76
CA SER A 558 41.49 26.50 -46.07
C SER A 558 42.23 27.77 -45.54
N LEU A 559 43.26 27.70 -44.67
CA LEU A 559 43.77 26.72 -43.69
C LEU A 559 44.73 27.46 -42.71
N GLY A 560 44.91 26.97 -41.48
CA GLY A 560 45.94 27.45 -40.54
C GLY A 560 46.63 26.30 -39.78
N LYS A 561 47.97 26.34 -39.65
CA LYS A 561 48.79 25.34 -38.94
C LYS A 561 49.90 26.02 -38.11
N LYS A 562 50.20 25.52 -36.90
CA LYS A 562 51.54 25.04 -36.45
C LYS A 562 51.71 24.94 -34.90
N LYS A 563 52.40 23.86 -34.47
CA LYS A 563 53.43 23.70 -33.41
C LYS A 563 53.60 24.80 -32.34
N SER A 564 53.73 24.48 -31.05
CA SER A 564 54.90 23.83 -30.38
C SER A 564 54.47 22.85 -29.24
N VAL A 565 55.18 21.76 -28.86
CA VAL A 565 56.58 21.59 -28.41
C VAL A 565 56.83 22.35 -27.08
N ASN A 566 57.22 21.72 -25.95
CA ASN A 566 57.46 20.30 -25.62
C ASN A 566 56.91 19.99 -24.19
N GLU A 567 57.21 18.94 -23.40
CA GLU A 567 58.33 17.98 -23.28
C GLU A 567 57.87 16.54 -22.90
N ASN A 568 58.80 15.57 -22.87
CA ASN A 568 58.62 14.18 -22.42
C ASN A 568 60.01 13.60 -22.06
N PRO A 569 60.21 12.68 -21.08
CA PRO A 569 60.56 11.30 -21.53
C PRO A 569 60.44 10.10 -20.54
N LYS A 570 60.54 8.89 -21.15
CA LYS A 570 61.02 7.57 -20.62
C LYS A 570 60.05 6.77 -19.73
N ARG A 571 59.51 5.62 -20.19
CA ARG A 571 60.13 4.27 -20.44
C ARG A 571 60.49 3.56 -19.12
N LYS A 572 60.04 2.32 -18.83
CA LYS A 572 60.24 1.02 -19.55
C LYS A 572 59.03 0.07 -19.29
N ARG A 573 58.66 -0.94 -20.12
CA ARG A 573 59.33 -2.24 -20.43
C ARG A 573 59.62 -3.07 -19.15
N LYS A 574 59.37 -4.39 -19.03
CA LYS A 574 58.89 -5.48 -19.93
C LYS A 574 58.63 -6.74 -19.03
N ILE A 575 58.33 -7.92 -19.62
CA ILE A 575 58.54 -9.30 -19.07
C ILE A 575 57.47 -9.74 -18.04
N ASP A 576 56.54 -10.64 -18.38
CA ASP A 576 56.56 -12.15 -18.36
C ASP A 576 56.17 -12.69 -16.96
N ALA A 577 55.65 -13.90 -16.73
CA ALA A 577 55.43 -15.08 -17.59
C ALA A 577 54.12 -15.82 -17.21
N LYS A 578 53.72 -16.81 -18.03
CA LYS A 578 52.62 -17.77 -17.71
C LYS A 578 53.17 -18.97 -16.93
N LEU A 579 52.52 -19.34 -15.83
CA LEU A 579 52.70 -20.65 -15.18
C LEU A 579 51.34 -21.29 -14.84
N GLU A 580 51.12 -22.47 -15.41
CA GLU A 580 50.12 -23.47 -14.99
C GLU A 580 50.82 -24.43 -14.02
N PRO A 581 50.12 -25.02 -13.02
CA PRO A 581 49.45 -26.29 -13.30
C PRO A 581 48.12 -26.56 -12.55
N LEU A 582 47.37 -27.53 -13.10
CA LEU A 582 46.46 -28.53 -12.50
C LEU A 582 46.05 -28.39 -11.00
N GLY A 583 44.79 -28.61 -10.60
CA GLY A 583 43.61 -29.03 -11.37
C GLY A 583 42.54 -29.71 -10.49
N SER A 584 41.37 -30.01 -11.08
CA SER A 584 40.17 -30.63 -10.46
C SER A 584 39.39 -29.78 -9.43
N GLY A 585 38.06 -30.00 -9.35
CA GLY A 585 37.15 -29.27 -8.43
C GLY A 585 35.83 -28.86 -9.08
N SER A 586 34.80 -29.72 -8.99
CA SER A 586 33.49 -29.47 -9.62
C SER A 586 32.62 -28.49 -8.83
N GLY A 587 32.64 -27.20 -9.19
CA GLY A 587 31.77 -26.18 -8.60
C GLY A 587 30.35 -26.19 -9.16
N SER A 588 29.38 -26.71 -8.40
CA SER A 588 27.95 -26.67 -8.78
C SER A 588 27.42 -25.23 -8.86
N ARG A 589 26.53 -24.96 -9.83
CA ARG A 589 25.92 -23.63 -10.02
C ARG A 589 24.77 -23.40 -9.04
N GLN A 590 24.92 -22.44 -8.13
CA GLN A 590 23.89 -22.00 -7.19
C GLN A 590 22.53 -21.70 -7.87
N SER A 591 21.45 -22.24 -7.33
CA SER A 591 20.07 -22.03 -7.76
C SER A 591 19.50 -20.71 -7.22
N ARG A 592 19.63 -19.62 -7.98
CA ARG A 592 19.07 -18.30 -7.63
C ARG A 592 17.60 -18.17 -8.05
N ILE A 593 16.78 -17.56 -7.18
CA ILE A 593 15.34 -17.28 -7.38
C ILE A 593 15.03 -16.42 -8.64
N THR A 594 16.03 -15.79 -9.25
CA THR A 594 15.91 -15.10 -10.55
C THR A 594 15.50 -16.02 -11.71
N SER A 595 15.66 -17.34 -11.56
CA SER A 595 15.19 -18.35 -12.52
C SER A 595 13.67 -18.40 -12.66
N PHE A 596 12.93 -18.29 -11.55
CA PHE A 596 11.45 -18.36 -11.52
C PHE A 596 10.78 -17.27 -12.37
N PHE A 597 11.43 -16.12 -12.53
CA PHE A 597 10.98 -15.02 -13.38
C PHE A 597 11.72 -14.93 -14.74
N THR A 598 12.72 -15.79 -14.99
CA THR A 598 13.55 -15.70 -16.20
C THR A 598 14.15 -17.05 -16.64
N LYS A 599 13.43 -17.83 -17.46
CA LYS A 599 14.06 -18.82 -18.36
C LYS A 599 13.17 -19.20 -19.56
N LYS A 600 13.83 -19.43 -20.70
CA LYS A 600 13.28 -20.19 -21.85
C LYS A 600 13.76 -21.64 -21.73
N SER A 601 13.10 -22.55 -22.45
CA SER A 601 13.44 -23.98 -22.50
C SER A 601 14.81 -24.26 -23.16
N PRO A 602 15.55 -25.29 -22.71
CA PRO A 602 16.69 -25.86 -23.43
C PRO A 602 16.22 -26.87 -24.49
N ALA A 603 17.08 -27.15 -25.49
CA ALA A 603 16.89 -28.24 -26.45
C ALA A 603 17.83 -29.43 -26.12
N ALA A 604 17.43 -30.64 -26.55
CA ALA A 604 18.17 -31.89 -26.32
C ALA A 604 19.15 -32.23 -27.47
N PRO A 605 20.15 -33.12 -27.25
CA PRO A 605 21.31 -33.26 -28.14
C PRO A 605 21.30 -34.52 -29.03
N LEU A 606 22.06 -34.50 -30.15
CA LEU A 606 22.56 -35.70 -30.85
C LEU A 606 23.57 -35.36 -31.96
N GLY A 607 24.42 -36.34 -32.36
CA GLY A 607 24.96 -36.44 -33.73
C GLY A 607 26.38 -35.91 -34.00
N CYS A 608 27.38 -36.79 -33.91
CA CYS A 608 28.76 -36.56 -34.40
C CYS A 608 28.87 -36.77 -35.93
N VAL A 609 29.76 -36.04 -36.63
CA VAL A 609 30.80 -36.60 -37.54
C VAL A 609 31.68 -35.51 -38.21
N VAL A 610 33.01 -35.75 -38.16
CA VAL A 610 34.17 -35.29 -38.96
C VAL A 610 33.98 -34.21 -40.06
N GLY A 611 34.84 -33.17 -40.01
CA GLY A 611 35.15 -32.26 -41.13
C GLY A 611 36.37 -31.37 -40.82
N THR A 612 37.23 -31.07 -41.80
CA THR A 612 38.57 -30.45 -41.61
C THR A 612 38.67 -29.01 -42.15
N GLU A 613 39.80 -28.35 -41.85
CA GLU A 613 40.40 -27.19 -42.56
C GLU A 613 39.86 -25.76 -42.33
N SER A 614 40.59 -25.06 -41.46
CA SER A 614 41.09 -23.67 -41.61
C SER A 614 40.96 -23.00 -42.99
N LEU A 615 40.39 -21.78 -43.04
CA LEU A 615 41.16 -20.57 -43.43
C LEU A 615 40.48 -19.22 -43.10
N GLN A 616 41.27 -18.16 -43.29
CA GLN A 616 41.12 -16.75 -42.95
C GLN A 616 39.80 -16.00 -43.28
N SER A 617 39.34 -15.21 -42.29
CA SER A 617 38.80 -13.84 -42.36
C SER A 617 38.12 -13.29 -43.64
N ILE A 618 36.95 -12.66 -43.45
CA ILE A 618 36.56 -11.41 -44.12
C ILE A 618 35.66 -10.56 -43.19
N ARG A 619 35.31 -9.34 -43.63
CA ARG A 619 34.75 -8.24 -42.82
C ARG A 619 33.23 -8.31 -42.62
N GLU A 620 32.75 -7.43 -41.75
CA GLU A 620 31.36 -6.96 -41.67
C GLU A 620 30.91 -6.36 -43.03
N GLU A 621 29.71 -6.72 -43.49
CA GLU A 621 28.90 -5.94 -44.43
C GLU A 621 27.43 -6.00 -44.00
N ASP A 622 26.72 -4.87 -44.03
CA ASP A 622 25.29 -4.79 -43.74
C ASP A 622 24.45 -5.36 -44.88
N SER A 623 23.48 -6.22 -44.58
CA SER A 623 22.46 -6.68 -45.54
C SER A 623 21.13 -5.96 -45.33
N SER A 624 20.68 -5.17 -46.30
CA SER A 624 19.40 -4.45 -46.25
C SER A 624 18.20 -5.40 -46.34
N SER A 625 17.35 -5.41 -45.31
CA SER A 625 16.04 -6.09 -45.34
C SER A 625 15.06 -5.34 -46.26
N ASN A 626 14.17 -6.08 -46.95
CA ASN A 626 13.12 -5.42 -47.73
C ASN A 626 12.00 -4.92 -46.81
N PRO A 627 11.34 -3.79 -47.14
CA PRO A 627 10.23 -3.24 -46.34
C PRO A 627 8.95 -4.10 -46.35
N VAL A 628 8.94 -5.19 -47.12
CA VAL A 628 7.88 -6.21 -47.09
C VAL A 628 8.15 -7.23 -45.98
N ASP A 629 9.39 -7.74 -45.89
CA ASP A 629 9.80 -8.71 -44.86
C ASP A 629 9.62 -8.14 -43.46
N GLU A 630 9.97 -6.86 -43.25
CA GLU A 630 9.72 -6.15 -41.99
C GLU A 630 8.24 -6.16 -41.56
N LYS A 631 7.29 -6.09 -42.52
CA LYS A 631 5.86 -6.12 -42.24
C LYS A 631 5.38 -7.54 -41.94
N ILE A 632 5.90 -8.53 -42.65
CA ILE A 632 5.59 -9.94 -42.41
C ILE A 632 6.10 -10.36 -41.02
N ASP A 633 7.31 -9.93 -40.66
CA ASP A 633 7.92 -10.26 -39.37
C ASP A 633 7.25 -9.53 -38.20
N LYS A 634 6.83 -8.26 -38.39
CA LYS A 634 5.97 -7.56 -37.43
C LYS A 634 4.61 -8.25 -37.26
N PHE A 635 3.99 -8.72 -38.35
CA PHE A 635 2.72 -9.45 -38.27
C PHE A 635 2.87 -10.81 -37.58
N LEU A 636 3.88 -11.61 -37.95
CA LEU A 636 4.24 -12.86 -37.27
C LEU A 636 4.50 -12.64 -35.78
N GLN A 637 5.22 -11.58 -35.40
CA GLN A 637 5.48 -11.23 -34.01
C GLN A 637 4.19 -10.89 -33.23
N ILE A 638 3.17 -10.31 -33.89
CA ILE A 638 1.88 -10.00 -33.26
C ILE A 638 1.00 -11.26 -33.12
N ILE A 639 0.92 -12.12 -34.14
CA ILE A 639 0.20 -13.41 -34.05
C ILE A 639 0.99 -14.51 -33.34
N ASN A 640 2.20 -14.20 -32.85
CA ASN A 640 3.15 -15.12 -32.21
C ASN A 640 3.51 -16.35 -33.08
N GLY A 641 3.50 -16.17 -34.41
CA GLY A 641 3.78 -17.20 -35.41
C GLY A 641 5.27 -17.46 -35.62
N ASN A 642 5.60 -18.66 -36.11
CA ASN A 642 6.98 -19.06 -36.40
C ASN A 642 7.32 -18.89 -37.90
N GLU A 643 8.56 -19.22 -38.26
CA GLU A 643 9.09 -19.06 -39.63
C GLU A 643 8.35 -19.90 -40.69
N SER A 644 7.78 -21.05 -40.32
CA SER A 644 6.95 -21.86 -41.25
C SER A 644 5.62 -21.17 -41.61
N SER A 645 5.12 -20.28 -40.75
CA SER A 645 3.94 -19.46 -41.00
C SER A 645 4.22 -18.24 -41.90
N ARG A 646 5.49 -17.93 -42.24
CA ARG A 646 5.85 -16.68 -42.96
C ARG A 646 5.15 -16.55 -44.32
N ASN A 647 5.00 -17.64 -45.07
CA ASN A 647 4.29 -17.63 -46.35
C ASN A 647 2.77 -17.39 -46.20
N TYR A 648 2.15 -17.91 -45.14
CA TYR A 648 0.74 -17.66 -44.84
C TYR A 648 0.51 -16.20 -44.41
N ALA A 649 1.36 -15.70 -43.51
CA ALA A 649 1.41 -14.31 -43.09
C ALA A 649 1.59 -13.34 -44.28
N ALA A 650 2.50 -13.65 -45.21
CA ALA A 650 2.66 -12.90 -46.45
C ALA A 650 1.37 -12.87 -47.28
N SER A 651 0.68 -14.01 -47.45
CA SER A 651 -0.57 -14.07 -48.22
C SER A 651 -1.74 -13.29 -47.59
N ILE A 652 -1.82 -13.22 -46.26
CA ILE A 652 -2.84 -12.43 -45.55
C ILE A 652 -2.49 -10.94 -45.63
N LEU A 653 -1.21 -10.57 -45.46
CA LEU A 653 -0.76 -9.20 -45.67
C LEU A 653 -0.96 -8.72 -47.11
N GLU A 654 -0.77 -9.58 -48.11
CA GLU A 654 -1.06 -9.26 -49.52
C GLU A 654 -2.56 -9.01 -49.74
N LYS A 655 -3.43 -9.89 -49.22
CA LYS A 655 -4.90 -9.69 -49.22
C LYS A 655 -5.30 -8.39 -48.50
N ALA A 656 -4.62 -8.06 -47.40
CA ALA A 656 -4.78 -6.80 -46.65
C ALA A 656 -4.05 -5.60 -47.26
N LYS A 657 -3.36 -5.77 -48.41
CA LYS A 657 -2.54 -4.74 -49.10
C LYS A 657 -1.47 -4.08 -48.22
N GLY A 658 -0.91 -4.84 -47.28
CA GLY A 658 0.15 -4.42 -46.36
C GLY A 658 -0.31 -3.60 -45.16
N ASP A 659 -1.62 -3.60 -44.85
CA ASP A 659 -2.20 -3.08 -43.60
C ASP A 659 -2.21 -4.19 -42.54
N ILE A 660 -1.44 -4.00 -41.46
CA ILE A 660 -1.27 -5.00 -40.39
C ILE A 660 -2.57 -5.21 -39.60
N ASN A 661 -3.38 -4.18 -39.39
CA ASN A 661 -4.61 -4.31 -38.60
C ASN A 661 -5.65 -5.12 -39.37
N LYS A 662 -5.86 -4.80 -40.66
CA LYS A 662 -6.75 -5.59 -41.52
C LYS A 662 -6.25 -7.02 -41.75
N ALA A 663 -4.95 -7.25 -41.71
CA ALA A 663 -4.39 -8.59 -41.72
C ALA A 663 -4.73 -9.38 -40.43
N LEU A 664 -4.77 -8.72 -39.27
CA LEU A 664 -5.18 -9.34 -38.00
C LEU A 664 -6.69 -9.63 -38.02
N ASP A 665 -7.51 -8.68 -38.47
CA ASP A 665 -8.95 -8.87 -38.62
C ASP A 665 -9.27 -10.07 -39.53
N LEU A 666 -8.60 -10.18 -40.69
CA LEU A 666 -8.76 -11.30 -41.63
C LEU A 666 -8.26 -12.64 -41.07
N TYR A 667 -7.23 -12.62 -40.21
CA TYR A 667 -6.69 -13.81 -39.54
C TYR A 667 -7.62 -14.33 -38.45
N TYR A 668 -8.18 -13.45 -37.61
CA TYR A 668 -9.09 -13.85 -36.54
C TYR A 668 -10.55 -14.08 -36.99
N ALA A 669 -10.97 -13.53 -38.14
CA ALA A 669 -12.33 -13.73 -38.68
C ALA A 669 -12.55 -15.09 -39.37
N ASN A 670 -11.51 -15.91 -39.57
CA ASN A 670 -11.60 -17.19 -40.28
C ASN A 670 -11.12 -18.37 -39.40
N PRO A 671 -11.98 -18.95 -38.54
CA PRO A 671 -11.60 -20.05 -37.65
C PRO A 671 -11.40 -21.41 -38.36
N VAL A 672 -11.56 -21.47 -39.69
CA VAL A 672 -11.43 -22.69 -40.49
C VAL A 672 -10.39 -22.48 -41.60
N ASN A 673 -9.11 -22.74 -41.28
CA ASN A 673 -8.05 -23.17 -42.21
C ASN A 673 -6.70 -23.33 -41.46
N SER A 674 -6.58 -24.35 -40.63
CA SER A 674 -5.26 -24.94 -40.34
C SER A 674 -4.87 -25.84 -41.52
N PRO A 675 -3.66 -25.70 -42.12
CA PRO A 675 -3.27 -26.52 -43.25
C PRO A 675 -2.97 -27.95 -42.79
N SER A 676 -3.86 -28.89 -43.12
CA SER A 676 -3.67 -30.32 -42.89
C SER A 676 -3.90 -31.12 -44.17
N HIS A 677 -2.86 -31.83 -44.61
CA HIS A 677 -2.89 -32.98 -45.53
C HIS A 677 -1.46 -33.56 -45.62
N ASP A 678 -1.22 -34.84 -45.90
CA ASP A 678 -1.98 -36.09 -45.64
C ASP A 678 -1.07 -37.30 -45.99
N LYS A 679 -1.43 -38.48 -45.48
CA LYS A 679 -0.98 -39.85 -45.86
C LYS A 679 0.46 -40.26 -45.45
N GLY A 680 0.66 -41.46 -44.89
CA GLY A 680 -0.38 -42.39 -44.40
C GLY A 680 0.11 -43.82 -44.07
N VAL A 681 -0.84 -44.60 -43.53
CA VAL A 681 -0.95 -46.07 -43.53
C VAL A 681 0.26 -46.90 -43.06
N LEU A 682 0.12 -47.53 -41.90
CA LEU A 682 0.13 -49.00 -41.75
C LEU A 682 -0.51 -49.43 -40.41
N GLU A 683 -0.80 -50.73 -40.25
CA GLU A 683 -1.82 -51.28 -39.35
C GLU A 683 -1.30 -52.40 -38.38
N ILE A 684 -2.25 -53.02 -37.67
CA ILE A 684 -2.28 -54.38 -37.07
C ILE A 684 -1.65 -54.61 -35.66
N HIS A 685 -2.35 -55.46 -34.88
CA HIS A 685 -2.04 -56.09 -33.57
C HIS A 685 -2.19 -55.22 -32.31
N ASP A 686 -3.16 -55.40 -31.42
CA ASP A 686 -4.20 -56.45 -31.18
C ASP A 686 -3.72 -57.82 -30.62
N SER A 687 -4.55 -58.39 -29.73
CA SER A 687 -4.40 -59.61 -28.86
C SER A 687 -3.40 -59.50 -27.67
N ALA A 688 -3.60 -60.17 -26.52
CA ALA A 688 -4.83 -60.69 -25.89
C ALA A 688 -4.68 -60.97 -24.36
N ILE A 689 -5.72 -60.60 -23.61
CA ILE A 689 -6.45 -61.37 -22.56
C ILE A 689 -5.80 -62.65 -21.98
N GLN A 690 -5.67 -62.76 -20.65
CA GLN A 690 -6.28 -63.86 -19.85
C GLN A 690 -6.25 -63.68 -18.30
N THR A 691 -7.45 -63.75 -17.68
CA THR A 691 -7.89 -64.52 -16.46
C THR A 691 -6.99 -64.69 -15.22
N LEU A 692 -7.50 -64.77 -13.96
CA LEU A 692 -8.55 -65.70 -13.45
C LEU A 692 -9.19 -65.29 -12.09
N SER A 693 -10.43 -65.77 -11.85
CA SER A 693 -11.12 -66.20 -10.58
C SER A 693 -10.79 -65.52 -9.23
N THR A 694 -11.72 -64.88 -8.48
CA THR A 694 -12.95 -65.37 -7.75
C THR A 694 -12.74 -66.32 -6.56
N VAL A 695 -13.34 -66.01 -5.39
CA VAL A 695 -14.25 -66.84 -4.54
C VAL A 695 -14.47 -66.18 -3.16
N ASP A 696 -15.75 -66.02 -2.78
CA ASP A 696 -16.50 -66.12 -1.48
C ASP A 696 -15.79 -65.98 -0.09
N ASP A 697 -16.44 -65.74 1.07
CA ASP A 697 -17.84 -65.98 1.49
C ASP A 697 -18.31 -65.01 2.65
N SER A 698 -19.46 -65.32 3.25
CA SER A 698 -20.40 -64.58 4.12
C SER A 698 -20.09 -64.70 5.65
N SER A 699 -20.91 -64.31 6.65
CA SER A 699 -22.36 -64.04 6.76
C SER A 699 -22.81 -63.30 8.05
N SER A 700 -24.02 -62.69 7.99
CA SER A 700 -24.97 -62.42 9.12
C SER A 700 -24.58 -61.33 10.16
N SER A 701 -25.47 -60.53 10.79
CA SER A 701 -26.94 -60.31 10.74
C SER A 701 -27.24 -58.90 11.37
N LYS A 702 -28.44 -58.30 11.52
CA LYS A 702 -29.82 -58.76 11.82
C LYS A 702 -30.93 -57.79 11.35
N ILE A 703 -32.12 -58.36 11.13
CA ILE A 703 -33.52 -57.89 11.38
C ILE A 703 -33.65 -56.57 12.21
N VAL A 704 -34.51 -55.57 11.90
CA VAL A 704 -36.00 -55.61 11.79
C VAL A 704 -36.62 -54.45 10.96
N LYS A 705 -37.39 -54.77 9.89
CA LYS A 705 -38.61 -54.13 9.27
C LYS A 705 -38.60 -52.61 8.91
N THR A 706 -39.33 -52.05 7.93
CA THR A 706 -40.12 -52.43 6.70
C THR A 706 -40.40 -51.08 5.98
N LEU A 707 -40.32 -50.84 4.65
CA LEU A 707 -40.90 -51.50 3.45
C LEU A 707 -42.46 -51.53 3.45
N PRO A 708 -43.17 -51.62 2.29
CA PRO A 708 -42.66 -51.85 0.92
C PRO A 708 -43.22 -50.94 -0.22
N GLU A 709 -42.51 -50.93 -1.36
CA GLU A 709 -43.01 -51.07 -2.76
C GLU A 709 -43.87 -49.98 -3.45
N ASN A 710 -43.97 -49.87 -4.80
CA ASN A 710 -43.44 -50.65 -5.96
C ASN A 710 -43.22 -49.67 -7.16
N SER A 711 -42.52 -49.94 -8.28
CA SER A 711 -41.83 -51.13 -8.83
C SER A 711 -40.94 -50.76 -10.04
N VAL A 712 -39.78 -51.42 -10.23
CA VAL A 712 -39.20 -51.91 -11.54
C VAL A 712 -38.89 -50.84 -12.63
N ASN A 713 -37.68 -50.67 -13.19
CA ASN A 713 -36.73 -51.69 -13.71
C ASN A 713 -35.24 -51.23 -13.83
N ILE A 714 -34.36 -52.16 -14.22
CA ILE A 714 -32.87 -52.15 -14.24
C ILE A 714 -32.17 -51.34 -15.39
N PRO A 715 -30.82 -51.15 -15.42
CA PRO A 715 -30.20 -49.84 -15.73
C PRO A 715 -29.21 -49.79 -16.94
N ALA A 716 -28.61 -48.63 -17.19
CA ALA A 716 -27.43 -48.46 -18.05
C ALA A 716 -26.43 -47.39 -17.53
N VAL A 717 -25.14 -47.69 -17.69
CA VAL A 717 -23.90 -46.89 -17.65
C VAL A 717 -23.97 -45.41 -17.16
N PRO A 718 -23.22 -45.02 -16.11
CA PRO A 718 -22.97 -43.61 -15.83
C PRO A 718 -21.94 -43.03 -16.82
N ILE A 719 -22.35 -41.99 -17.56
CA ILE A 719 -21.46 -41.11 -18.32
C ILE A 719 -20.95 -39.99 -17.38
N GLU A 720 -19.76 -39.45 -17.64
CA GLU A 720 -19.01 -38.57 -16.75
C GLU A 720 -19.60 -37.14 -16.60
N GLU A 721 -20.68 -36.98 -15.83
CA GLU A 721 -21.17 -35.67 -15.36
C GLU A 721 -20.88 -35.46 -13.87
N ALA A 722 -19.60 -35.29 -13.51
CA ALA A 722 -19.15 -35.02 -12.14
C ALA A 722 -17.93 -34.07 -12.04
N ALA A 723 -17.61 -33.34 -13.11
CA ALA A 723 -16.36 -32.57 -13.24
C ALA A 723 -16.52 -31.05 -13.02
N ALA A 724 -17.65 -30.58 -12.47
CA ALA A 724 -18.02 -29.16 -12.48
C ALA A 724 -18.77 -28.64 -11.23
N GLU A 725 -18.44 -29.12 -10.02
CA GLU A 725 -18.98 -28.57 -8.76
C GLU A 725 -17.87 -28.19 -7.74
N HIS A 726 -17.73 -26.89 -7.49
CA HIS A 726 -16.91 -26.24 -6.46
C HIS A 726 -15.42 -26.65 -6.34
N GLU A 727 -14.52 -25.72 -6.67
CA GLU A 727 -13.08 -25.80 -6.40
C GLU A 727 -12.77 -25.60 -4.89
N LYS A 728 -13.18 -26.58 -4.07
CA LYS A 728 -13.08 -26.54 -2.60
C LYS A 728 -11.66 -26.23 -2.11
N ASN A 729 -11.55 -25.42 -1.05
CA ASN A 729 -10.28 -25.05 -0.39
C ASN A 729 -9.66 -26.22 0.42
N CYS A 730 -9.39 -27.34 -0.25
CA CYS A 730 -8.98 -28.63 0.33
C CYS A 730 -7.68 -28.59 1.13
N ILE A 731 -6.84 -27.57 0.97
CA ILE A 731 -5.61 -27.36 1.77
C ILE A 731 -5.91 -27.33 3.29
N SER A 732 -7.13 -26.91 3.65
CA SER A 732 -7.66 -26.89 5.03
C SER A 732 -7.99 -28.27 5.63
N LEU A 733 -8.04 -29.34 4.83
CA LEU A 733 -8.37 -30.68 5.28
C LEU A 733 -7.32 -31.25 6.27
N PRO A 734 -7.71 -32.16 7.18
CA PRO A 734 -6.77 -32.96 7.94
C PRO A 734 -5.78 -33.67 6.99
N PRO A 735 -4.48 -33.81 7.34
CA PRO A 735 -3.48 -34.38 6.44
C PRO A 735 -3.81 -35.80 5.95
N GLU A 736 -4.55 -36.57 6.75
CA GLU A 736 -5.04 -37.92 6.47
C GLU A 736 -6.13 -37.94 5.38
N LYS A 737 -6.82 -36.82 5.19
CA LYS A 737 -7.86 -36.61 4.16
C LYS A 737 -7.38 -35.75 2.99
N TYR A 738 -6.13 -35.27 3.02
CA TYR A 738 -5.57 -34.45 1.95
C TYR A 738 -4.71 -35.30 1.01
N ASP A 739 -5.14 -35.44 -0.25
CA ASP A 739 -4.35 -36.01 -1.33
C ASP A 739 -3.50 -34.92 -2.02
N PRO A 740 -2.16 -35.06 -2.11
CA PRO A 740 -1.28 -34.02 -2.65
C PRO A 740 -1.26 -33.92 -4.18
N VAL A 741 -1.95 -34.82 -4.89
CA VAL A 741 -2.07 -34.79 -6.35
C VAL A 741 -3.48 -34.35 -6.75
N LEU A 742 -4.52 -34.94 -6.15
CA LEU A 742 -5.92 -34.68 -6.48
C LEU A 742 -6.45 -33.37 -5.88
N HIS A 743 -5.89 -32.89 -4.76
CA HIS A 743 -6.29 -31.61 -4.14
C HIS A 743 -5.28 -30.47 -4.43
N ALA A 744 -4.54 -30.58 -5.52
CA ALA A 744 -3.64 -29.55 -6.05
C ALA A 744 -4.23 -28.94 -7.32
N CYS A 745 -4.04 -27.64 -7.53
CA CYS A 745 -4.58 -26.92 -8.70
C CYS A 745 -3.59 -26.82 -9.89
N TRP A 746 -2.64 -27.76 -9.99
CA TRP A 746 -1.71 -27.87 -11.13
C TRP A 746 -1.31 -29.34 -11.34
N ARG A 747 -0.71 -29.64 -12.51
CA ARG A 747 -0.26 -31.00 -12.86
C ARG A 747 1.22 -31.18 -12.60
N SER A 748 1.65 -32.43 -12.38
CA SER A 748 3.06 -32.77 -12.15
C SER A 748 3.95 -32.29 -13.31
N GLY A 749 5.10 -31.71 -12.98
CA GLY A 749 6.02 -31.10 -13.95
C GLY A 749 5.65 -29.67 -14.38
N GLN A 750 4.51 -29.12 -13.95
CA GLN A 750 4.20 -27.70 -14.10
C GLN A 750 4.73 -26.91 -12.90
N PRO A 751 5.20 -25.65 -13.09
CA PRO A 751 5.55 -24.78 -11.97
C PRO A 751 4.36 -24.52 -11.04
N ALA A 752 4.62 -24.46 -9.73
CA ALA A 752 3.59 -24.23 -8.72
C ALA A 752 2.90 -22.86 -8.92
N PRO A 753 1.57 -22.80 -9.07
CA PRO A 753 0.86 -21.55 -9.30
C PRO A 753 0.78 -20.74 -8.00
N TYR A 754 1.10 -19.45 -8.06
CA TYR A 754 1.18 -18.58 -6.87
C TYR A 754 -0.17 -18.45 -6.12
N ILE A 755 -1.31 -18.64 -6.80
CA ILE A 755 -2.62 -18.72 -6.15
C ILE A 755 -2.72 -19.85 -5.11
N HIS A 756 -2.03 -20.99 -5.29
CA HIS A 756 -2.03 -22.06 -4.29
C HIS A 756 -1.35 -21.62 -2.98
N LEU A 757 -0.25 -20.86 -3.09
CA LEU A 757 0.40 -20.20 -1.96
C LEU A 757 -0.53 -19.15 -1.35
N ALA A 758 -1.17 -18.30 -2.16
CA ALA A 758 -2.05 -17.23 -1.67
C ALA A 758 -3.28 -17.79 -0.92
N ARG A 759 -3.94 -18.84 -1.43
CA ARG A 759 -5.03 -19.54 -0.72
C ARG A 759 -4.52 -20.21 0.57
N THR A 760 -3.32 -20.80 0.57
CA THR A 760 -2.70 -21.32 1.81
C THR A 760 -2.43 -20.20 2.82
N PHE A 761 -1.88 -19.08 2.38
CA PHE A 761 -1.54 -17.91 3.20
C PHE A 761 -2.78 -17.26 3.83
N GLU A 762 -3.92 -17.26 3.14
CA GLU A 762 -5.23 -16.86 3.66
C GLU A 762 -5.67 -17.75 4.84
N LEU A 763 -5.70 -19.07 4.62
CA LEU A 763 -6.11 -20.05 5.64
C LEU A 763 -5.22 -19.97 6.89
N VAL A 764 -3.91 -19.80 6.68
CA VAL A 764 -2.90 -19.67 7.74
C VAL A 764 -2.94 -18.30 8.42
N GLU A 765 -3.40 -17.23 7.75
CA GLU A 765 -3.68 -15.92 8.37
C GLU A 765 -4.93 -15.94 9.27
N ARG A 766 -5.99 -16.63 8.84
CA ARG A 766 -7.23 -16.78 9.64
C ARG A 766 -7.05 -17.68 10.86
N GLU A 767 -6.07 -18.59 10.85
CA GLU A 767 -5.83 -19.57 11.90
C GLU A 767 -5.05 -19.01 13.11
N LYS A 768 -5.61 -19.21 14.33
CA LYS A 768 -4.98 -18.80 15.60
C LYS A 768 -4.10 -19.91 16.20
N GLY A 769 -4.41 -21.17 15.91
CA GLY A 769 -3.72 -22.35 16.43
C GLY A 769 -2.50 -22.76 15.59
N LYS A 770 -1.30 -22.62 16.15
CA LYS A 770 -0.03 -22.97 15.48
C LYS A 770 -0.02 -24.39 14.87
N ILE A 771 -0.65 -25.37 15.52
CA ILE A 771 -0.69 -26.77 15.04
C ILE A 771 -1.45 -26.86 13.71
N LYS A 772 -2.66 -26.27 13.63
CA LYS A 772 -3.49 -26.27 12.42
C LYS A 772 -2.86 -25.43 11.29
N ALA A 773 -2.20 -24.32 11.62
CA ALA A 773 -1.38 -23.57 10.67
C ALA A 773 -0.17 -24.38 10.13
N THR A 774 0.46 -25.22 10.98
CA THR A 774 1.53 -26.15 10.54
C THR A 774 0.96 -27.22 9.60
N SER A 775 -0.23 -27.74 9.89
CA SER A 775 -0.95 -28.72 9.07
C SER A 775 -1.29 -28.20 7.66
N MET A 776 -1.81 -26.97 7.56
CA MET A 776 -2.13 -26.33 6.27
C MET A 776 -0.87 -26.13 5.41
N LEU A 777 0.23 -25.67 6.02
CA LEU A 777 1.53 -25.56 5.33
C LEU A 777 2.09 -26.94 4.94
N CYS A 778 1.88 -27.97 5.77
CA CYS A 778 2.30 -29.35 5.46
C CYS A 778 1.57 -29.87 4.21
N ASN A 779 0.26 -29.67 4.09
CA ASN A 779 -0.51 -30.02 2.89
C ASN A 779 0.03 -29.33 1.64
N MET A 780 0.24 -28.00 1.69
CA MET A 780 0.85 -27.24 0.59
C MET A 780 2.24 -27.80 0.21
N PHE A 781 3.11 -28.10 1.20
CA PHE A 781 4.43 -28.68 0.93
C PHE A 781 4.37 -30.11 0.39
N ARG A 782 3.39 -30.94 0.77
CA ARG A 782 3.21 -32.28 0.19
C ARG A 782 2.90 -32.21 -1.31
N SER A 783 2.04 -31.29 -1.73
CA SER A 783 1.71 -31.08 -3.15
C SER A 783 2.91 -30.56 -3.94
N LEU A 784 3.71 -29.66 -3.36
CA LEU A 784 4.97 -29.20 -3.97
C LEU A 784 6.00 -30.34 -4.11
N LEU A 785 6.16 -31.19 -3.09
CA LEU A 785 7.04 -32.36 -3.14
C LEU A 785 6.57 -33.44 -4.15
N ALA A 786 5.27 -33.54 -4.42
CA ALA A 786 4.69 -34.51 -5.35
C ALA A 786 4.66 -34.03 -6.82
N LEU A 787 4.53 -32.71 -7.06
CA LEU A 787 4.23 -32.16 -8.38
C LEU A 787 5.31 -31.25 -8.96
N SER A 788 6.05 -30.53 -8.12
CA SER A 788 6.94 -29.42 -8.55
C SER A 788 8.11 -29.25 -7.58
N LEU A 789 8.95 -30.29 -7.49
CA LEU A 789 10.02 -30.42 -6.50
C LEU A 789 10.99 -29.21 -6.48
N GLU A 790 11.30 -28.62 -7.64
CA GLU A 790 12.20 -27.46 -7.75
C GLU A 790 11.66 -26.20 -7.06
N ASP A 791 10.34 -26.07 -6.92
CA ASP A 791 9.70 -24.89 -6.34
C ASP A 791 9.71 -24.88 -4.81
N VAL A 792 10.03 -26.00 -4.14
CA VAL A 792 10.00 -26.10 -2.66
C VAL A 792 10.88 -25.03 -1.99
N LEU A 793 12.12 -24.85 -2.46
CA LEU A 793 13.03 -23.82 -1.92
C LEU A 793 12.53 -22.37 -2.18
N PRO A 794 12.15 -21.97 -3.41
CA PRO A 794 11.43 -20.73 -3.67
C PRO A 794 10.20 -20.51 -2.76
N VAL A 795 9.38 -21.53 -2.53
CA VAL A 795 8.19 -21.41 -1.67
C VAL A 795 8.57 -21.20 -0.21
N VAL A 796 9.57 -21.92 0.35
CA VAL A 796 10.05 -21.65 1.72
C VAL A 796 10.57 -20.22 1.85
N TYR A 797 11.24 -19.68 0.83
CA TYR A 797 11.63 -18.27 0.80
C TYR A 797 10.43 -17.31 0.79
N LEU A 798 9.40 -17.58 -0.03
CA LEU A 798 8.16 -16.79 -0.06
C LEU A 798 7.40 -16.85 1.28
N CYS A 799 7.22 -18.04 1.88
CA CYS A 799 6.62 -18.21 3.21
C CYS A 799 7.32 -17.40 4.30
N THR A 800 8.62 -17.16 4.15
CA THR A 800 9.45 -16.42 5.11
C THR A 800 9.65 -14.95 4.74
N ASN A 801 9.09 -14.52 3.60
CA ASN A 801 9.23 -13.16 3.07
C ASN A 801 10.70 -12.75 2.87
N LYS A 802 11.51 -13.68 2.35
CA LYS A 802 12.92 -13.49 2.01
C LYS A 802 13.16 -13.88 0.54
N ILE A 803 14.33 -13.50 0.01
CA ILE A 803 14.77 -13.83 -1.36
C ILE A 803 16.12 -14.55 -1.41
N ALA A 804 16.75 -14.70 -0.24
CA ALA A 804 18.11 -15.17 0.00
C ALA A 804 18.30 -15.37 1.52
N SER A 805 19.40 -15.99 1.91
CA SER A 805 19.81 -16.14 3.32
C SER A 805 20.27 -14.79 3.92
N ASP A 806 20.05 -14.58 5.23
CA ASP A 806 20.24 -13.28 5.91
C ASP A 806 21.63 -12.66 5.65
N HIS A 807 22.65 -13.51 5.69
CA HIS A 807 24.06 -13.14 5.57
C HIS A 807 24.49 -12.70 4.16
N GLU A 808 23.66 -12.92 3.13
CA GLU A 808 23.97 -12.40 1.78
C GLU A 808 23.67 -10.91 1.62
N ASN A 809 23.05 -10.27 2.63
CA ASN A 809 22.56 -8.88 2.61
C ASN A 809 21.77 -8.55 1.32
N MET A 810 20.97 -9.50 0.84
CA MET A 810 20.23 -9.40 -0.42
C MET A 810 18.83 -8.84 -0.19
N GLU A 811 18.66 -7.56 -0.52
CA GLU A 811 17.41 -6.83 -0.34
C GLU A 811 16.72 -6.45 -1.67
N LEU A 812 15.41 -6.65 -1.73
CA LEU A 812 14.56 -6.17 -2.83
C LEU A 812 14.69 -4.65 -3.07
N ASN A 813 15.02 -3.85 -2.05
CA ASN A 813 15.15 -2.39 -2.13
C ASN A 813 13.91 -1.74 -2.79
N ILE A 814 12.73 -2.06 -2.26
CA ILE A 814 11.42 -1.52 -2.64
C ILE A 814 10.88 -0.82 -1.40
N GLY A 815 10.91 0.51 -1.39
CA GLY A 815 10.13 1.30 -0.43
C GLY A 815 8.67 1.26 -0.87
N GLY A 816 7.72 1.12 0.06
CA GLY A 816 6.36 0.77 -0.33
C GLY A 816 5.62 1.85 -1.13
N SER A 817 6.09 3.10 -1.19
CA SER A 817 5.55 4.12 -2.11
C SER A 817 5.65 3.73 -3.60
N LEU A 818 6.64 2.92 -3.96
CA LEU A 818 6.75 2.29 -5.28
C LEU A 818 5.66 1.24 -5.47
N VAL A 819 5.28 0.51 -4.42
CA VAL A 819 4.15 -0.42 -4.43
C VAL A 819 2.82 0.35 -4.54
N THR A 820 2.67 1.47 -3.83
CA THR A 820 1.53 2.41 -3.96
C THR A 820 1.35 2.87 -5.41
N THR A 821 2.42 3.42 -6.01
CA THR A 821 2.38 3.95 -7.38
C THR A 821 2.21 2.85 -8.43
N ALA A 822 2.73 1.64 -8.18
CA ALA A 822 2.49 0.49 -9.03
C ALA A 822 1.04 -0.04 -8.92
N LEU A 823 0.45 -0.01 -7.72
CA LEU A 823 -0.95 -0.41 -7.50
C LEU A 823 -1.93 0.57 -8.12
N GLU A 824 -1.63 1.88 -8.07
CA GLU A 824 -2.37 2.94 -8.78
C GLU A 824 -2.37 2.70 -10.30
N GLU A 825 -1.21 2.34 -10.88
CA GLU A 825 -1.09 2.03 -12.32
C GLU A 825 -1.66 0.65 -12.70
N ALA A 826 -1.61 -0.33 -11.81
CA ALA A 826 -2.17 -1.67 -12.06
C ALA A 826 -3.70 -1.66 -12.01
N CYS A 827 -4.29 -0.99 -11.02
CA CYS A 827 -5.73 -1.00 -10.75
C CYS A 827 -6.49 0.21 -11.31
N GLY A 828 -5.80 1.25 -11.81
CA GLY A 828 -6.43 2.47 -12.33
C GLY A 828 -7.06 3.38 -11.27
N VAL A 829 -6.82 3.11 -9.98
CA VAL A 829 -7.46 3.81 -8.85
C VAL A 829 -6.68 5.08 -8.49
N LYS A 830 -7.40 6.17 -8.18
CA LYS A 830 -6.83 7.48 -7.86
C LYS A 830 -5.90 7.46 -6.63
N ARG A 831 -4.85 8.28 -6.68
CA ARG A 831 -3.81 8.56 -5.66
C ARG A 831 -4.31 9.12 -4.31
N SER A 832 -5.59 8.96 -3.98
CA SER A 832 -6.19 9.23 -2.67
C SER A 832 -6.59 7.90 -2.00
N LYS A 833 -7.54 7.17 -2.59
CA LYS A 833 -8.10 5.92 -2.01
C LYS A 833 -7.04 4.85 -1.71
N ILE A 834 -6.03 4.71 -2.57
CA ILE A 834 -4.85 3.84 -2.30
C ILE A 834 -3.90 4.47 -1.27
N ARG A 835 -3.77 5.80 -1.24
CA ARG A 835 -2.94 6.50 -0.25
C ARG A 835 -3.50 6.34 1.16
N ASP A 836 -4.83 6.33 1.33
CA ASP A 836 -5.46 6.13 2.64
C ASP A 836 -5.26 4.70 3.17
N MET A 837 -5.27 3.70 2.28
CA MET A 837 -4.83 2.33 2.60
C MET A 837 -3.32 2.28 2.96
N TYR A 838 -2.52 3.14 2.32
CA TYR A 838 -1.06 3.14 2.41
C TYR A 838 -0.48 3.98 3.57
N ASN A 839 -1.21 5.00 4.03
CA ASN A 839 -0.82 5.93 5.10
C ASN A 839 -0.51 5.23 6.44
N LYS A 840 -0.86 3.94 6.56
CA LYS A 840 -0.50 3.08 7.69
C LYS A 840 0.96 2.56 7.65
N LEU A 841 1.75 2.71 6.58
CA LEU A 841 3.05 2.00 6.42
C LEU A 841 4.31 2.69 5.79
N GLY A 842 4.29 3.90 5.20
CA GLY A 842 5.49 4.78 5.08
C GLY A 842 6.38 4.78 3.80
N ASP A 843 7.28 5.78 3.71
CA ASP A 843 8.06 6.29 2.54
C ASP A 843 9.31 5.46 2.10
N LEU A 844 10.12 5.76 1.04
CA LEU A 844 9.99 6.37 -0.31
C LEU A 844 11.22 5.90 -1.17
N GLY A 845 11.27 6.10 -2.50
CA GLY A 845 12.51 5.89 -3.30
C GLY A 845 12.38 6.00 -4.84
N GLY A 846 13.43 6.47 -5.54
CA GLY A 846 13.39 6.86 -6.97
C GLY A 846 14.39 6.18 -7.94
N GLY A 847 14.44 6.67 -9.19
CA GLY A 847 15.41 6.27 -10.22
C GLY A 847 15.27 4.82 -10.70
N ARG A 848 16.06 3.90 -10.10
CA ARG A 848 15.99 2.44 -10.34
C ARG A 848 14.56 1.90 -10.14
N THR A 849 13.78 2.60 -9.32
CA THR A 849 12.31 2.52 -9.16
C THR A 849 11.54 2.34 -10.47
N ILE A 850 11.90 2.99 -11.58
CA ILE A 850 11.10 2.92 -12.83
C ILE A 850 11.09 1.50 -13.43
N ARG A 851 12.26 0.84 -13.54
CA ARG A 851 12.34 -0.54 -14.04
C ARG A 851 11.70 -1.54 -13.08
N LYS A 852 11.79 -1.29 -11.76
CA LYS A 852 11.07 -2.10 -10.75
C LYS A 852 9.55 -1.92 -10.86
N ARG A 853 9.07 -0.69 -11.05
CA ARG A 853 7.66 -0.34 -11.21
C ARG A 853 7.02 -1.13 -12.36
N GLY A 854 7.63 -1.11 -13.55
CA GLY A 854 7.11 -1.87 -14.70
C GLY A 854 6.99 -3.38 -14.44
N ILE A 855 7.92 -3.97 -13.69
CA ILE A 855 7.84 -5.38 -13.27
C ILE A 855 6.71 -5.60 -12.26
N ILE A 856 6.61 -4.75 -11.22
CA ILE A 856 5.57 -4.83 -10.19
C ILE A 856 4.17 -4.66 -10.81
N VAL A 857 3.99 -3.68 -11.70
CA VAL A 857 2.72 -3.44 -12.43
C VAL A 857 2.36 -4.65 -13.29
N LYS A 858 3.34 -5.26 -13.99
CA LYS A 858 3.09 -6.49 -14.76
C LYS A 858 2.65 -7.65 -13.86
N LEU A 859 3.28 -7.84 -12.70
CA LEU A 859 2.89 -8.86 -11.73
C LEU A 859 1.49 -8.59 -11.17
N MET A 860 1.20 -7.37 -10.72
CA MET A 860 -0.13 -6.98 -10.22
C MET A 860 -1.24 -7.15 -11.24
N ARG A 861 -1.00 -6.81 -12.52
CA ARG A 861 -1.95 -7.06 -13.64
C ARG A 861 -2.08 -8.53 -14.03
N SER A 862 -1.22 -9.41 -13.52
CA SER A 862 -1.29 -10.86 -13.72
C SER A 862 -1.95 -11.58 -12.54
N CYS A 863 -2.12 -10.91 -11.40
CA CYS A 863 -2.71 -11.49 -10.19
C CYS A 863 -4.20 -11.82 -10.34
N ARG A 864 -4.60 -12.93 -9.73
CA ARG A 864 -5.99 -13.39 -9.57
C ARG A 864 -6.34 -13.49 -8.08
N GLU A 865 -7.62 -13.36 -7.75
CA GLU A 865 -8.14 -13.60 -6.39
C GLU A 865 -7.28 -12.88 -5.31
N MET A 866 -6.85 -13.60 -4.27
CA MET A 866 -6.03 -13.11 -3.17
C MET A 866 -4.52 -12.98 -3.48
N GLU A 867 -4.05 -13.29 -4.70
CA GLU A 867 -2.62 -13.14 -5.05
C GLU A 867 -2.13 -11.70 -4.86
N MET A 868 -2.94 -10.70 -5.23
CA MET A 868 -2.57 -9.28 -5.12
C MET A 868 -2.35 -8.87 -3.66
N LYS A 869 -3.19 -9.37 -2.73
CA LYS A 869 -3.07 -9.15 -1.27
C LYS A 869 -1.71 -9.62 -0.77
N PHE A 870 -1.29 -10.84 -1.13
CA PHE A 870 -0.01 -11.39 -0.66
C PHE A 870 1.20 -10.88 -1.44
N LEU A 871 1.07 -10.55 -2.73
CA LEU A 871 2.12 -9.89 -3.51
C LEU A 871 2.45 -8.51 -2.93
N VAL A 872 1.44 -7.65 -2.72
CA VAL A 872 1.62 -6.31 -2.11
C VAL A 872 2.30 -6.44 -0.74
N ARG A 873 1.82 -7.35 0.10
CA ARG A 873 2.42 -7.60 1.42
C ARG A 873 3.87 -8.09 1.34
N THR A 874 4.21 -8.94 0.37
CA THR A 874 5.59 -9.41 0.14
C THR A 874 6.50 -8.25 -0.29
N LEU A 875 6.04 -7.40 -1.21
CA LEU A 875 6.80 -6.24 -1.70
C LEU A 875 7.03 -5.17 -0.61
N VAL A 876 6.07 -5.01 0.32
CA VAL A 876 6.16 -4.14 1.52
C VAL A 876 6.84 -4.88 2.70
N ARG A 877 7.36 -6.10 2.47
CA ARG A 877 8.05 -6.96 3.45
C ARG A 877 7.25 -7.28 4.73
N ASN A 878 5.93 -7.38 4.62
CA ASN A 878 5.01 -7.50 5.75
C ASN A 878 3.90 -8.52 5.44
N LEU A 879 4.30 -9.78 5.21
CA LEU A 879 3.44 -10.89 4.76
C LEU A 879 2.25 -11.20 5.70
N ARG A 880 2.43 -11.00 7.01
CA ARG A 880 1.42 -11.08 8.09
C ARG A 880 0.71 -12.42 8.33
N ILE A 881 1.03 -13.49 7.60
CA ILE A 881 0.44 -14.84 7.77
C ILE A 881 0.67 -15.52 9.14
N GLY A 882 1.29 -14.88 10.13
CA GLY A 882 1.51 -15.45 11.47
C GLY A 882 2.55 -16.60 11.55
N ALA A 883 2.85 -17.28 10.44
CA ALA A 883 3.88 -18.30 10.35
C ALA A 883 5.30 -17.72 10.52
N MET A 884 6.21 -18.54 11.07
CA MET A 884 7.62 -18.25 11.26
C MET A 884 8.45 -19.50 10.93
N MET A 885 9.78 -19.44 10.93
CA MET A 885 10.66 -20.61 10.72
C MET A 885 10.26 -21.81 11.62
N ARG A 886 9.92 -21.54 12.89
CA ARG A 886 9.43 -22.53 13.88
C ARG A 886 8.04 -23.12 13.57
N THR A 887 7.43 -22.78 12.45
CA THR A 887 6.17 -23.33 11.90
C THR A 887 6.43 -23.89 10.49
N ILE A 888 7.14 -23.15 9.65
CA ILE A 888 7.41 -23.47 8.24
C ILE A 888 8.35 -24.68 8.09
N LEU A 889 9.46 -24.72 8.82
CA LEU A 889 10.41 -25.84 8.73
C LEU A 889 9.84 -27.15 9.31
N PRO A 890 9.11 -27.17 10.44
CA PRO A 890 8.35 -28.34 10.89
C PRO A 890 7.29 -28.79 9.88
N ALA A 891 6.58 -27.86 9.21
CA ALA A 891 5.60 -28.21 8.19
C ALA A 891 6.25 -28.91 6.98
N LEU A 892 7.42 -28.43 6.53
CA LEU A 892 8.20 -29.08 5.47
C LEU A 892 8.75 -30.45 5.91
N ALA A 893 9.30 -30.57 7.12
CA ALA A 893 9.76 -31.84 7.66
C ALA A 893 8.63 -32.88 7.74
N GLN A 894 7.45 -32.46 8.23
CA GLN A 894 6.25 -33.30 8.25
C GLN A 894 5.82 -33.72 6.84
N ALA A 895 5.85 -32.79 5.88
CA ALA A 895 5.54 -33.09 4.48
C ALA A 895 6.50 -34.12 3.88
N VAL A 896 7.80 -34.05 4.18
CA VAL A 896 8.82 -35.02 3.75
C VAL A 896 8.54 -36.42 4.32
N VAL A 897 8.26 -36.56 5.63
CA VAL A 897 7.88 -37.85 6.22
C VAL A 897 6.59 -38.40 5.59
N MET A 898 5.61 -37.53 5.33
CA MET A 898 4.34 -37.92 4.73
C MET A 898 4.41 -38.26 3.24
N ASN A 899 5.38 -37.72 2.49
CA ASN A 899 5.58 -38.02 1.08
C ASN A 899 6.43 -39.29 0.87
N SER A 900 7.45 -39.49 1.71
CA SER A 900 8.33 -40.68 1.69
C SER A 900 7.61 -41.99 2.05
N THR A 901 6.44 -41.91 2.70
CA THR A 901 5.70 -43.09 3.19
C THR A 901 4.90 -43.85 2.13
N SER A 902 4.86 -43.37 0.88
CA SER A 902 4.33 -44.13 -0.27
C SER A 902 5.07 -45.45 -0.52
N ASN A 903 6.37 -45.53 -0.16
CA ASN A 903 7.20 -46.72 -0.28
C ASN A 903 7.42 -47.48 1.05
N PHE A 904 6.76 -47.10 2.15
CA PHE A 904 6.97 -47.70 3.49
C PHE A 904 5.67 -48.23 4.11
N HIS A 905 5.57 -49.56 4.24
CA HIS A 905 4.53 -50.25 5.03
C HIS A 905 4.74 -50.11 6.56
N CYS A 906 4.87 -48.89 7.08
CA CYS A 906 4.70 -48.64 8.52
C CYS A 906 3.20 -48.57 8.83
N LYS A 907 2.68 -49.54 9.59
CA LYS A 907 1.28 -49.61 10.02
C LYS A 907 1.00 -48.94 11.38
N ASP A 908 2.03 -48.43 12.06
CA ASP A 908 1.90 -47.80 13.38
C ASP A 908 1.92 -46.27 13.30
N THR A 909 0.79 -45.65 13.66
CA THR A 909 0.62 -44.19 13.78
C THR A 909 1.61 -43.56 14.75
N THR A 910 2.03 -44.30 15.79
CA THR A 910 2.91 -43.85 16.87
C THR A 910 4.33 -43.59 16.37
N GLU A 911 4.88 -44.55 15.63
CA GLU A 911 6.22 -44.45 15.03
C GLU A 911 6.29 -43.28 14.04
N ARG A 912 5.25 -43.11 13.22
CA ARG A 912 5.14 -42.01 12.26
C ARG A 912 5.13 -40.64 12.96
N LEU A 913 4.36 -40.50 14.04
CA LEU A 913 4.30 -39.27 14.83
C LEU A 913 5.64 -38.94 15.49
N GLN A 914 6.34 -39.95 16.03
CA GLN A 914 7.67 -39.78 16.62
C GLN A 914 8.70 -39.32 15.56
N LYS A 915 8.70 -39.93 14.37
CA LYS A 915 9.55 -39.53 13.23
C LYS A 915 9.24 -38.11 12.73
N MET A 916 7.96 -37.73 12.68
CA MET A 916 7.55 -36.36 12.35
C MET A 916 8.06 -35.34 13.38
N GLN A 917 8.08 -35.68 14.67
CA GLN A 917 8.58 -34.80 15.73
C GLN A 917 10.12 -34.70 15.74
N SER A 918 10.84 -35.82 15.61
CA SER A 918 12.31 -35.81 15.58
C SER A 918 12.86 -35.04 14.37
N LEU A 919 12.31 -35.28 13.17
CA LEU A 919 12.73 -34.55 11.97
C LEU A 919 12.39 -33.05 12.06
N SER A 920 11.21 -32.71 12.62
CA SER A 920 10.85 -31.31 12.90
C SER A 920 11.82 -30.60 13.85
N ALA A 921 12.41 -31.34 14.80
CA ALA A 921 13.43 -30.82 15.69
C ALA A 921 14.80 -30.70 14.99
N ALA A 922 15.24 -31.74 14.27
CA ALA A 922 16.51 -31.78 13.56
C ALA A 922 16.65 -30.65 12.53
N VAL A 923 15.61 -30.38 11.72
CA VAL A 923 15.61 -29.29 10.72
C VAL A 923 15.64 -27.91 11.39
N ILE A 924 14.99 -27.75 12.55
CA ILE A 924 15.06 -26.50 13.32
C ILE A 924 16.44 -26.31 13.96
N GLU A 925 17.04 -27.38 14.47
CA GLU A 925 18.39 -27.36 15.04
C GLU A 925 19.43 -27.01 13.97
N ALA A 926 19.41 -27.71 12.84
CA ALA A 926 20.21 -27.41 11.65
C ALA A 926 20.07 -25.94 11.23
N TYR A 927 18.85 -25.39 11.19
CA TYR A 927 18.65 -23.97 10.86
C TYR A 927 19.19 -22.99 11.90
N ASN A 928 19.24 -23.35 13.19
CA ASN A 928 19.87 -22.48 14.19
C ASN A 928 21.40 -22.54 14.10
N ILE A 929 21.97 -23.68 13.71
CA ILE A 929 23.42 -23.89 13.53
C ILE A 929 23.90 -23.24 12.22
N LEU A 930 23.22 -23.52 11.10
CA LEU A 930 23.57 -23.13 9.74
C LEU A 930 22.34 -22.51 9.03
N PRO A 931 21.97 -21.24 9.30
CA PRO A 931 20.80 -20.58 8.71
C PRO A 931 20.99 -20.20 7.23
N SER A 932 21.22 -21.20 6.39
CA SER A 932 21.06 -21.15 4.94
C SER A 932 19.98 -22.15 4.50
N LEU A 933 18.91 -21.64 3.91
CA LEU A 933 17.87 -22.48 3.34
C LEU A 933 18.35 -23.17 2.06
N ASP A 934 19.31 -22.55 1.36
CA ASP A 934 19.95 -23.04 0.14
C ASP A 934 20.75 -24.33 0.36
N VAL A 935 21.18 -24.58 1.61
CA VAL A 935 21.79 -25.84 2.04
C VAL A 935 20.74 -26.77 2.67
N ILE A 936 19.99 -26.28 3.66
CA ILE A 936 19.10 -27.14 4.47
C ILE A 936 17.97 -27.76 3.66
N VAL A 937 17.30 -26.99 2.80
CA VAL A 937 16.11 -27.48 2.08
C VAL A 937 16.51 -28.56 1.05
N PRO A 938 17.54 -28.37 0.20
CA PRO A 938 18.03 -29.45 -0.66
C PRO A 938 18.56 -30.68 0.10
N SER A 939 19.27 -30.52 1.22
CA SER A 939 19.74 -31.66 2.01
C SER A 939 18.58 -32.45 2.62
N LEU A 940 17.60 -31.77 3.23
CA LEU A 940 16.38 -32.39 3.76
C LEU A 940 15.58 -33.13 2.67
N MET A 941 15.47 -32.55 1.46
CA MET A 941 14.77 -33.20 0.34
C MET A 941 15.53 -34.40 -0.24
N LYS A 942 16.86 -34.43 -0.10
CA LYS A 942 17.74 -35.52 -0.57
C LYS A 942 17.86 -36.67 0.43
N GLU A 943 18.00 -36.35 1.72
CA GLU A 943 18.17 -37.33 2.81
C GLU A 943 16.81 -37.80 3.37
N GLY A 944 15.74 -37.04 3.12
CA GLY A 944 14.38 -37.44 3.42
C GLY A 944 14.12 -37.62 4.92
N VAL A 945 13.74 -38.84 5.30
CA VAL A 945 13.45 -39.20 6.70
C VAL A 945 14.71 -39.45 7.54
N GLU A 946 15.87 -39.67 6.91
CA GLU A 946 17.15 -39.94 7.58
C GLU A 946 17.99 -38.66 7.82
N PHE A 947 17.47 -37.49 7.43
CA PHE A 947 18.15 -36.21 7.65
C PHE A 947 18.34 -35.92 9.15
N SER A 948 19.56 -35.52 9.52
CA SER A 948 19.96 -35.22 10.90
C SER A 948 20.70 -33.88 10.96
N SER A 949 20.59 -33.15 12.07
CA SER A 949 21.38 -31.92 12.29
C SER A 949 22.89 -32.18 12.21
N SER A 950 23.32 -33.41 12.49
CA SER A 950 24.71 -33.86 12.38
C SER A 950 25.24 -34.05 10.94
N THR A 951 24.40 -34.08 9.90
CA THR A 951 24.88 -34.16 8.51
C THR A 951 25.39 -32.80 7.98
N LEU A 952 25.09 -31.71 8.68
CA LEU A 952 25.45 -30.34 8.29
C LEU A 952 26.43 -29.72 9.30
N SER A 953 27.73 -29.77 8.98
CA SER A 953 28.79 -29.10 9.74
C SER A 953 28.71 -27.58 9.62
N MET A 954 29.00 -26.86 10.72
CA MET A 954 29.22 -25.42 10.67
C MET A 954 30.30 -25.03 9.67
N THR A 955 30.05 -23.95 8.93
CA THR A 955 30.94 -23.44 7.88
C THR A 955 31.29 -21.98 8.16
N PRO A 956 32.57 -21.63 8.42
CA PRO A 956 33.00 -20.26 8.58
C PRO A 956 32.57 -19.38 7.40
N GLY A 957 31.92 -18.26 7.73
CA GLY A 957 31.28 -17.36 6.77
C GLY A 957 29.76 -17.53 6.61
N ILE A 958 29.13 -18.48 7.30
CA ILE A 958 27.68 -18.57 7.46
C ILE A 958 27.38 -18.40 8.97
N PRO A 959 26.72 -17.32 9.40
CA PRO A 959 26.57 -17.00 10.83
C PRO A 959 25.55 -17.89 11.55
N ILE A 960 25.96 -18.41 12.70
CA ILE A 960 25.16 -19.23 13.63
C ILE A 960 24.14 -18.32 14.33
N LYS A 961 22.91 -18.77 14.57
CA LYS A 961 21.95 -17.97 15.36
C LYS A 961 22.38 -17.93 16.85
N PRO A 962 22.63 -16.75 17.43
CA PRO A 962 23.33 -16.64 18.72
C PRO A 962 22.56 -17.27 19.88
N MET A 963 23.32 -17.75 20.89
CA MET A 963 22.78 -18.14 22.19
C MET A 963 22.23 -16.91 22.94
N LEU A 964 21.09 -17.07 23.62
CA LEU A 964 20.35 -15.97 24.25
C LEU A 964 20.19 -16.20 25.76
N ALA A 965 20.36 -15.15 26.56
CA ALA A 965 20.19 -15.25 28.00
C ALA A 965 18.73 -15.06 28.48
N LYS A 966 18.37 -15.76 29.55
CA LYS A 966 17.16 -15.55 30.37
C LYS A 966 17.31 -14.29 31.25
N ILE A 967 16.19 -13.70 31.66
CA ILE A 967 16.17 -12.55 32.60
C ILE A 967 16.13 -13.10 34.04
N THR A 968 16.85 -12.47 34.95
CA THR A 968 16.86 -12.77 36.39
C THR A 968 16.66 -11.52 37.24
N ASN A 969 15.82 -11.63 38.27
CA ASN A 969 15.50 -10.57 39.22
C ASN A 969 16.57 -10.55 40.33
N GLY A 970 17.76 -10.06 40.01
CA GLY A 970 18.88 -9.93 40.95
C GLY A 970 19.63 -11.22 41.31
N ILE A 971 20.68 -11.07 42.13
CA ILE A 971 21.68 -12.11 42.44
C ILE A 971 21.14 -13.33 43.22
N PRO A 972 20.22 -13.21 44.20
CA PRO A 972 19.68 -14.38 44.90
C PRO A 972 19.01 -15.39 43.96
N SER A 973 18.38 -14.90 42.87
CA SER A 973 17.80 -15.76 41.83
C SER A 973 18.85 -16.52 41.02
N VAL A 974 20.06 -15.97 40.87
CA VAL A 974 21.19 -16.59 40.17
C VAL A 974 21.80 -17.70 41.02
N VAL A 975 22.16 -17.40 42.28
CA VAL A 975 22.79 -18.36 43.19
C VAL A 975 21.86 -19.55 43.47
N LYS A 976 20.54 -19.31 43.55
CA LYS A 976 19.53 -20.39 43.67
C LYS A 976 19.49 -21.32 42.46
N LEU A 977 19.76 -20.81 41.26
CA LEU A 977 19.64 -21.58 40.02
C LEU A 977 20.90 -22.40 39.71
N PHE A 978 22.07 -21.87 40.08
CA PHE A 978 23.36 -22.55 39.96
C PHE A 978 23.83 -23.19 41.29
N GLN A 979 22.91 -23.51 42.20
CA GLN A 979 23.29 -24.05 43.51
C GLN A 979 24.09 -25.35 43.34
N ASN A 980 25.26 -25.44 43.99
CA ASN A 980 26.24 -26.52 43.85
C ASN A 980 26.83 -26.73 42.43
N ARG A 981 26.72 -25.74 41.53
CA ARG A 981 27.27 -25.80 40.14
C ARG A 981 28.25 -24.67 39.88
N ALA A 982 29.32 -24.94 39.16
CA ALA A 982 30.31 -23.92 38.81
C ALA A 982 29.79 -22.95 37.73
N PHE A 983 29.93 -21.64 37.97
CA PHE A 983 29.48 -20.61 37.04
C PHE A 983 30.42 -19.40 36.99
N THR A 984 30.26 -18.61 35.94
CA THR A 984 31.07 -17.43 35.66
C THR A 984 30.20 -16.20 35.44
N CYS A 985 30.52 -15.11 36.13
CA CYS A 985 29.95 -13.80 35.89
C CYS A 985 30.87 -13.05 34.92
N GLU A 986 30.33 -12.50 33.84
CA GLU A 986 31.03 -11.63 32.88
C GLU A 986 30.41 -10.24 32.90
N TYR A 987 31.21 -9.21 32.63
CA TYR A 987 30.68 -7.87 32.34
C TYR A 987 29.68 -7.92 31.17
N LYS A 988 28.47 -7.38 31.36
CA LYS A 988 27.54 -7.16 30.25
C LYS A 988 27.77 -5.78 29.63
N TYR A 989 28.74 -5.71 28.73
CA TYR A 989 29.02 -4.55 27.90
C TYR A 989 27.77 -3.98 27.17
N ASP A 990 27.76 -2.66 26.97
CA ASP A 990 26.82 -1.91 26.13
C ASP A 990 27.47 -1.68 24.75
N GLY A 991 26.99 -2.35 23.71
CA GLY A 991 27.70 -2.42 22.44
C GLY A 991 26.93 -3.11 21.33
N GLN A 992 27.65 -3.53 20.29
CA GLN A 992 27.11 -4.32 19.18
C GLN A 992 27.73 -5.72 19.18
N ARG A 993 26.94 -6.72 19.59
CA ARG A 993 27.27 -8.13 19.45
C ARG A 993 27.60 -8.47 17.99
N ALA A 994 28.78 -9.05 17.82
CA ALA A 994 29.41 -9.34 16.55
C ALA A 994 29.94 -10.78 16.56
N GLN A 995 29.48 -11.56 15.58
CA GLN A 995 30.00 -12.91 15.37
C GLN A 995 31.10 -12.85 14.31
N ILE A 996 32.33 -13.17 14.70
CA ILE A 996 33.52 -12.94 13.88
C ILE A 996 34.02 -14.27 13.32
N HIS A 997 33.97 -14.42 12.01
CA HIS A 997 34.36 -15.64 11.29
C HIS A 997 35.67 -15.43 10.57
N LYS A 998 36.61 -16.38 10.68
CA LYS A 998 37.80 -16.48 9.82
C LYS A 998 37.69 -17.73 8.94
N SER A 999 37.76 -17.54 7.63
CA SER A 999 37.66 -18.60 6.61
C SER A 999 39.06 -19.08 6.18
N LEU A 1000 39.16 -20.24 5.49
CA LEU A 1000 40.47 -20.84 5.13
C LEU A 1000 41.32 -19.97 4.17
N ASP A 1001 40.69 -19.06 3.43
CA ASP A 1001 41.37 -18.07 2.57
C ASP A 1001 41.95 -16.87 3.35
N GLY A 1002 41.83 -16.88 4.69
CA GLY A 1002 42.20 -15.78 5.58
C GLY A 1002 41.17 -14.66 5.67
N SER A 1003 40.05 -14.73 4.92
CA SER A 1003 39.01 -13.69 4.96
C SER A 1003 38.30 -13.67 6.32
N ILE A 1004 38.17 -12.46 6.88
CA ILE A 1004 37.39 -12.20 8.09
C ILE A 1004 36.05 -11.59 7.70
N ARG A 1005 34.95 -12.15 8.22
CA ARG A 1005 33.59 -11.60 8.08
C ARG A 1005 32.94 -11.43 9.44
N ILE A 1006 32.21 -10.33 9.60
CA ILE A 1006 31.66 -9.88 10.89
C ILE A 1006 30.15 -9.77 10.77
N PHE A 1007 29.40 -10.62 11.45
CA PHE A 1007 27.94 -10.66 11.36
C PHE A 1007 27.26 -10.06 12.60
N SER A 1008 26.13 -9.40 12.38
CA SER A 1008 25.27 -8.88 13.44
C SER A 1008 24.64 -10.01 14.26
N ARG A 1009 24.08 -9.65 15.42
CA ARG A 1009 23.20 -10.51 16.22
C ARG A 1009 22.07 -11.21 15.45
N ASN A 1010 21.59 -10.65 14.33
CA ASN A 1010 20.54 -11.27 13.51
C ASN A 1010 21.11 -12.21 12.44
N GLY A 1011 22.38 -12.03 12.08
CA GLY A 1011 23.06 -12.70 10.96
C GLY A 1011 23.32 -11.80 9.74
N ASP A 1012 23.03 -10.50 9.81
CA ASP A 1012 23.31 -9.54 8.73
C ASP A 1012 24.83 -9.30 8.65
N GLU A 1013 25.45 -9.25 7.45
CA GLU A 1013 26.89 -8.99 7.36
C GLU A 1013 27.19 -7.49 7.59
N THR A 1014 28.15 -7.21 8.47
CA THR A 1014 28.55 -5.85 8.92
C THR A 1014 30.04 -5.56 8.73
N THR A 1015 30.78 -6.44 8.04
CA THR A 1015 32.24 -6.32 7.82
C THR A 1015 32.67 -4.94 7.29
N SER A 1016 31.90 -4.33 6.38
CA SER A 1016 32.21 -3.00 5.82
C SER A 1016 32.03 -1.81 6.79
N ARG A 1017 31.36 -2.01 7.93
CA ARG A 1017 31.26 -1.03 9.04
C ARG A 1017 32.45 -1.11 10.01
N PHE A 1018 33.16 -2.24 10.04
CA PHE A 1018 34.21 -2.53 11.02
C PHE A 1018 35.51 -3.05 10.38
N PRO A 1019 36.11 -2.31 9.40
CA PRO A 1019 37.38 -2.70 8.79
C PRO A 1019 38.55 -2.67 9.80
N ASP A 1020 38.41 -1.88 10.87
CA ASP A 1020 39.34 -1.83 11.99
C ASP A 1020 39.24 -3.06 12.90
N VAL A 1021 38.07 -3.68 13.07
CA VAL A 1021 37.94 -4.99 13.72
C VAL A 1021 38.64 -6.07 12.89
N VAL A 1022 38.56 -6.01 11.57
CA VAL A 1022 39.31 -6.92 10.68
C VAL A 1022 40.83 -6.76 10.88
N ALA A 1023 41.32 -5.53 11.07
CA ALA A 1023 42.74 -5.29 11.39
C ALA A 1023 43.12 -5.83 12.78
N ILE A 1024 42.34 -5.49 13.82
CA ILE A 1024 42.56 -5.94 15.20
C ILE A 1024 42.60 -7.47 15.30
N ILE A 1025 41.63 -8.16 14.73
CA ILE A 1025 41.55 -9.63 14.80
C ILE A 1025 42.74 -10.27 14.09
N ASN A 1026 43.19 -9.73 12.95
CA ASN A 1026 44.39 -10.22 12.27
C ASN A 1026 45.69 -10.02 13.09
N GLU A 1027 45.79 -8.95 13.88
CA GLU A 1027 46.92 -8.71 14.80
C GLU A 1027 46.87 -9.63 16.03
N SER A 1028 45.68 -9.88 16.57
CA SER A 1028 45.47 -10.70 17.77
C SER A 1028 45.52 -12.22 17.52
N CYS A 1029 45.37 -12.69 16.28
CA CYS A 1029 45.46 -14.11 15.95
C CYS A 1029 46.90 -14.66 16.07
N LYS A 1030 47.04 -15.87 16.61
CA LYS A 1030 48.26 -16.68 16.42
C LYS A 1030 48.28 -17.31 15.02
N ALA A 1031 49.47 -17.67 14.55
CA ALA A 1031 49.65 -18.38 13.27
C ALA A 1031 48.96 -19.76 13.22
N SER A 1032 48.62 -20.35 14.38
CA SER A 1032 47.83 -21.58 14.51
C SER A 1032 46.33 -21.39 14.25
N ALA A 1033 45.81 -20.14 14.25
CA ALA A 1033 44.40 -19.85 14.04
C ALA A 1033 44.06 -19.78 12.55
N MET A 1034 43.85 -20.93 11.93
CA MET A 1034 43.50 -21.06 10.50
C MET A 1034 42.05 -20.64 10.25
N THR A 1035 41.11 -21.17 11.04
CA THR A 1035 39.69 -20.84 10.95
C THR A 1035 39.05 -20.78 12.34
N PHE A 1036 38.07 -19.91 12.53
CA PHE A 1036 37.29 -19.87 13.77
C PHE A 1036 35.95 -19.17 13.58
N VAL A 1037 35.07 -19.31 14.57
CA VAL A 1037 33.87 -18.49 14.75
C VAL A 1037 33.79 -18.03 16.20
N LEU A 1038 34.00 -16.73 16.44
CA LEU A 1038 33.91 -16.08 17.76
C LEU A 1038 32.54 -15.47 18.00
N ASP A 1039 32.18 -15.31 19.28
CA ASP A 1039 31.12 -14.43 19.77
C ASP A 1039 31.74 -13.32 20.63
N ALA A 1040 31.50 -12.07 20.24
CA ALA A 1040 32.11 -10.90 20.86
C ALA A 1040 31.14 -9.71 20.91
N GLU A 1041 31.42 -8.74 21.77
CA GLU A 1041 30.74 -7.43 21.77
C GLU A 1041 31.73 -6.36 21.28
N ILE A 1042 31.39 -5.63 20.21
CA ILE A 1042 32.14 -4.44 19.79
C ILE A 1042 31.63 -3.27 20.62
N VAL A 1043 32.52 -2.58 21.33
CA VAL A 1043 32.20 -1.49 22.25
C VAL A 1043 32.98 -0.24 21.85
N ALA A 1044 32.35 0.94 21.87
CA ALA A 1044 33.05 2.20 21.61
C ALA A 1044 33.94 2.56 22.81
N VAL A 1045 35.12 3.13 22.56
CA VAL A 1045 36.09 3.48 23.62
C VAL A 1045 36.75 4.84 23.34
N ASP A 1046 37.13 5.55 24.41
CA ASP A 1046 38.11 6.64 24.37
C ASP A 1046 39.43 6.07 24.87
N ARG A 1047 40.40 5.83 23.97
CA ARG A 1047 41.69 5.25 24.37
C ARG A 1047 42.53 6.20 25.21
N ASN A 1048 42.38 7.52 25.02
CA ASN A 1048 43.09 8.55 25.79
C ASN A 1048 42.67 8.56 27.27
N ARG A 1049 41.38 8.28 27.54
CA ARG A 1049 40.83 8.17 28.90
C ARG A 1049 40.72 6.72 29.40
N SER A 1050 41.03 5.74 28.56
CA SER A 1050 40.80 4.30 28.82
C SER A 1050 39.38 4.00 29.32
N LYS A 1051 38.38 4.66 28.71
CA LYS A 1051 36.97 4.59 29.14
C LYS A 1051 36.08 3.96 28.07
N LEU A 1052 35.15 3.10 28.48
CA LEU A 1052 34.05 2.65 27.64
C LEU A 1052 33.06 3.80 27.35
N MET A 1053 32.54 3.81 26.13
CA MET A 1053 31.54 4.74 25.60
C MET A 1053 30.25 3.98 25.27
N SER A 1054 29.13 4.69 25.17
CA SER A 1054 27.80 4.10 25.00
C SER A 1054 27.57 3.47 23.64
N PHE A 1055 26.58 2.58 23.54
CA PHE A 1055 26.06 2.09 22.26
C PHE A 1055 25.54 3.23 21.37
N GLN A 1056 25.05 4.35 21.93
CA GLN A 1056 24.64 5.50 21.12
C GLN A 1056 25.82 6.10 20.36
N GLU A 1057 26.97 6.26 21.03
CA GLU A 1057 28.21 6.75 20.42
C GLU A 1057 28.75 5.74 19.39
N LEU A 1058 28.73 4.43 19.69
CA LEU A 1058 29.04 3.37 18.71
C LEU A 1058 28.10 3.41 17.49
N SER A 1059 26.81 3.67 17.70
CA SER A 1059 25.80 3.70 16.65
C SER A 1059 26.03 4.82 15.64
N SER A 1060 26.67 5.92 16.07
CA SER A 1060 27.01 7.09 15.25
C SER A 1060 28.06 6.83 14.17
N ARG A 1061 28.83 5.73 14.27
CA ARG A 1061 29.69 5.27 13.17
C ARG A 1061 28.87 5.12 11.88
N GLU A 1062 29.48 5.54 10.78
CA GLU A 1062 28.96 5.29 9.43
C GLU A 1062 28.74 3.79 9.19
N ARG A 1063 27.85 3.45 8.26
CA ARG A 1063 27.46 2.05 8.00
C ARG A 1063 28.24 1.38 6.87
N GLY A 1064 29.10 2.13 6.18
CA GLY A 1064 29.68 1.72 4.90
C GLY A 1064 28.62 1.46 3.83
N SER A 1065 29.00 0.76 2.77
CA SER A 1065 28.08 0.19 1.77
C SER A 1065 28.58 -1.20 1.34
N ARG A 1066 27.80 -1.90 0.50
CA ARG A 1066 28.20 -3.21 -0.04
C ARG A 1066 29.43 -3.10 -0.96
N ASP A 1067 29.57 -1.97 -1.66
CA ASP A 1067 30.55 -1.76 -2.72
C ASP A 1067 31.69 -0.81 -2.30
N SER A 1068 31.67 -0.33 -1.05
CA SER A 1068 32.70 0.53 -0.45
C SER A 1068 32.70 0.38 1.07
N SER A 1069 33.81 -0.10 1.62
CA SER A 1069 34.13 -0.02 3.05
C SER A 1069 34.41 1.42 3.48
N ILE A 1070 34.39 1.68 4.79
CA ILE A 1070 34.81 2.95 5.38
C ILE A 1070 36.35 3.03 5.32
N PRO A 1071 36.97 4.12 4.86
CA PRO A 1071 38.41 4.34 5.00
C PRO A 1071 38.83 4.37 6.47
N VAL A 1072 39.89 3.64 6.85
CA VAL A 1072 40.34 3.54 8.24
C VAL A 1072 40.65 4.93 8.81
N ASP A 1073 41.23 5.82 8.01
CA ASP A 1073 41.58 7.20 8.37
C ASP A 1073 40.36 8.11 8.67
N SER A 1074 39.14 7.70 8.28
CA SER A 1074 37.90 8.44 8.56
C SER A 1074 37.16 7.98 9.83
N ILE A 1075 37.68 6.98 10.53
CA ILE A 1075 37.05 6.43 11.74
C ILE A 1075 37.24 7.39 12.93
N LYS A 1076 36.14 8.04 13.36
CA LYS A 1076 36.14 9.03 14.46
C LYS A 1076 35.87 8.46 15.85
N VAL A 1077 35.21 7.30 15.92
CA VAL A 1077 34.84 6.63 17.18
C VAL A 1077 35.68 5.37 17.27
N GLU A 1078 36.62 5.31 18.21
CA GLU A 1078 37.45 4.12 18.42
C GLU A 1078 36.62 2.97 19.03
N ILE A 1079 37.09 1.73 18.89
CA ILE A 1079 36.44 0.54 19.46
C ILE A 1079 37.44 -0.39 20.14
N CYS A 1080 36.91 -1.22 21.03
CA CYS A 1080 37.53 -2.44 21.53
C CYS A 1080 36.61 -3.63 21.22
N VAL A 1081 37.19 -4.81 21.02
CA VAL A 1081 36.49 -6.08 20.81
C VAL A 1081 36.60 -6.91 22.08
N PHE A 1082 35.46 -7.13 22.76
CA PHE A 1082 35.39 -7.97 23.96
C PHE A 1082 34.88 -9.36 23.59
N VAL A 1083 35.77 -10.36 23.51
CA VAL A 1083 35.42 -11.73 23.12
C VAL A 1083 34.97 -12.55 24.33
N PHE A 1084 33.84 -13.26 24.20
CA PHE A 1084 33.22 -14.01 25.31
C PHE A 1084 32.85 -15.45 24.98
N ASP A 1085 32.97 -15.89 23.73
CA ASP A 1085 32.82 -17.30 23.36
C ASP A 1085 33.50 -17.65 22.01
N ILE A 1086 33.67 -18.94 21.75
CA ILE A 1086 34.13 -19.50 20.47
C ILE A 1086 33.33 -20.78 20.16
N MET A 1087 32.77 -20.85 18.95
CA MET A 1087 31.87 -21.93 18.53
C MET A 1087 32.51 -22.88 17.52
N PHE A 1088 33.62 -22.47 16.89
CA PHE A 1088 34.36 -23.25 15.88
C PHE A 1088 35.84 -22.92 15.95
N ALA A 1089 36.70 -23.93 15.78
CA ALA A 1089 38.16 -23.78 15.78
C ALA A 1089 38.80 -24.78 14.80
N ASN A 1090 39.59 -24.30 13.84
CA ASN A 1090 40.47 -25.11 12.97
C ASN A 1090 39.83 -26.34 12.28
N GLY A 1091 38.51 -26.31 12.02
CA GLY A 1091 37.75 -27.41 11.41
C GLY A 1091 36.77 -28.10 12.37
N GLU A 1092 36.93 -27.90 13.68
CA GLU A 1092 36.14 -28.52 14.74
C GLU A 1092 34.99 -27.61 15.21
N GLN A 1093 33.82 -28.23 15.45
CA GLN A 1093 32.61 -27.58 15.93
C GLN A 1093 32.49 -27.72 17.45
N LEU A 1094 32.63 -26.61 18.18
CA LEU A 1094 32.75 -26.59 19.64
C LEU A 1094 31.41 -26.48 20.39
N LEU A 1095 30.27 -26.49 19.71
CA LEU A 1095 28.95 -26.21 20.32
C LEU A 1095 28.61 -27.12 21.52
N SER A 1096 28.99 -28.40 21.47
CA SER A 1096 28.73 -29.39 22.52
C SER A 1096 29.68 -29.30 23.70
N PHE A 1097 30.83 -28.64 23.57
CA PHE A 1097 31.86 -28.56 24.60
C PHE A 1097 31.42 -27.59 25.71
N PRO A 1098 31.75 -27.85 27.00
CA PRO A 1098 31.48 -26.90 28.08
C PRO A 1098 32.18 -25.55 27.88
N LEU A 1099 31.62 -24.47 28.46
CA LEU A 1099 32.18 -23.12 28.33
C LEU A 1099 33.63 -23.04 28.84
N ARG A 1100 33.96 -23.78 29.91
CA ARG A 1100 35.34 -23.85 30.42
C ARG A 1100 36.32 -24.40 29.39
N GLU A 1101 35.88 -25.25 28.47
CA GLU A 1101 36.72 -25.83 27.42
C GLU A 1101 36.80 -24.95 26.17
N ARG A 1102 35.67 -24.36 25.74
CA ARG A 1102 35.67 -23.37 24.65
C ARG A 1102 36.59 -22.18 24.97
N ARG A 1103 36.64 -21.76 26.24
CA ARG A 1103 37.59 -20.74 26.72
C ARG A 1103 39.08 -21.17 26.60
N LYS A 1104 39.42 -22.46 26.69
CA LYS A 1104 40.80 -22.95 26.43
C LYS A 1104 41.18 -22.73 24.97
N TYR A 1105 40.35 -23.19 24.03
CA TYR A 1105 40.53 -22.96 22.59
C TYR A 1105 40.68 -21.46 22.26
N LEU A 1106 39.90 -20.59 22.91
CA LEU A 1106 40.03 -19.15 22.73
C LEU A 1106 41.42 -18.63 23.14
N MET A 1107 41.92 -19.01 24.32
CA MET A 1107 43.26 -18.64 24.80
C MET A 1107 44.39 -19.28 23.97
N GLU A 1108 44.18 -20.47 23.42
CA GLU A 1108 45.15 -21.16 22.58
C GLU A 1108 45.32 -20.48 21.21
N LEU A 1109 44.26 -19.93 20.62
CA LEU A 1109 44.25 -19.35 19.26
C LEU A 1109 44.62 -17.86 19.18
N PHE A 1110 44.51 -17.11 20.28
CA PHE A 1110 44.78 -15.67 20.31
C PHE A 1110 45.97 -15.31 21.19
N ASN A 1111 46.66 -14.21 20.86
CA ASN A 1111 47.76 -13.65 21.63
C ASN A 1111 47.26 -13.03 22.96
N ASP A 1112 48.19 -12.53 23.78
CA ASP A 1112 47.86 -11.81 25.02
C ASP A 1112 47.00 -10.56 24.74
N GLU A 1113 46.20 -10.14 25.72
CA GLU A 1113 45.22 -9.05 25.56
C GLU A 1113 45.87 -7.71 25.17
N LYS A 1114 45.38 -7.10 24.09
CA LYS A 1114 45.78 -5.77 23.66
C LYS A 1114 44.74 -4.76 24.13
N ARG A 1115 44.92 -4.27 25.36
CA ARG A 1115 44.02 -3.33 26.06
C ARG A 1115 43.52 -2.20 25.16
N SER A 1116 42.20 -1.99 25.13
CA SER A 1116 41.45 -1.07 24.28
C SER A 1116 41.50 -1.36 22.77
N TYR A 1117 41.86 -2.58 22.38
CA TYR A 1117 41.74 -3.12 21.01
C TYR A 1117 41.06 -4.50 21.02
N PHE A 1118 41.64 -5.46 21.74
CA PHE A 1118 41.17 -6.85 21.88
C PHE A 1118 41.38 -7.33 23.31
N GLU A 1119 40.28 -7.64 24.00
CA GLU A 1119 40.25 -8.10 25.38
C GLU A 1119 39.27 -9.29 25.47
N TYR A 1120 39.46 -10.19 26.43
CA TYR A 1120 38.42 -11.14 26.81
C TYR A 1120 37.38 -10.41 27.68
N ALA A 1121 36.14 -10.90 27.69
CA ALA A 1121 35.12 -10.33 28.57
C ALA A 1121 35.56 -10.46 30.04
N LYS A 1122 35.71 -9.32 30.73
CA LYS A 1122 36.14 -9.29 32.14
C LYS A 1122 35.22 -10.19 32.95
N GLN A 1123 35.82 -11.15 33.64
CA GLN A 1123 35.13 -12.28 34.24
C GLN A 1123 35.48 -12.48 35.72
N MET A 1124 34.57 -13.13 36.42
CA MET A 1124 34.71 -13.70 37.74
C MET A 1124 34.19 -15.15 37.68
N THR A 1125 34.79 -16.06 38.43
CA THR A 1125 34.30 -17.42 38.62
C THR A 1125 33.89 -17.62 40.06
N VAL A 1126 32.81 -18.40 40.25
CA VAL A 1126 32.47 -19.06 41.51
C VAL A 1126 32.36 -20.54 41.20
N GLU A 1127 33.15 -21.35 41.91
CA GLU A 1127 33.16 -22.80 41.72
C GLU A 1127 32.01 -23.45 42.49
N GLY A 1128 31.65 -24.71 42.17
CA GLY A 1128 30.44 -25.35 42.69
C GLY A 1128 30.33 -25.36 44.22
N GLU A 1129 31.45 -25.46 44.94
CA GLU A 1129 31.52 -25.43 46.41
C GLU A 1129 31.28 -24.02 46.99
N GLU A 1130 31.57 -22.95 46.24
CA GLU A 1130 31.23 -21.57 46.63
C GLU A 1130 29.75 -21.22 46.33
N ALA A 1131 29.10 -21.98 45.44
CA ALA A 1131 27.80 -21.68 44.85
C ALA A 1131 26.62 -22.08 45.77
N ASP A 1132 26.59 -21.53 46.99
CA ASP A 1132 25.47 -21.71 47.93
C ASP A 1132 24.79 -20.40 48.37
N LEU A 1133 23.48 -20.48 48.63
CA LEU A 1133 22.64 -19.38 49.07
C LEU A 1133 22.92 -18.88 50.50
N SER A 1134 23.49 -19.72 51.38
CA SER A 1134 23.89 -19.29 52.73
C SER A 1134 25.25 -18.56 52.75
N SER A 1135 26.00 -18.61 51.65
CA SER A 1135 27.28 -17.89 51.52
C SER A 1135 27.06 -16.41 51.24
N GLU A 1136 26.91 -15.63 52.31
CA GLU A 1136 26.91 -14.15 52.27
C GLU A 1136 28.18 -13.61 51.58
N ALA A 1137 29.31 -14.31 51.73
CA ALA A 1137 30.56 -14.00 51.03
C ALA A 1137 30.42 -14.14 49.50
N THR A 1138 29.80 -15.22 49.00
CA THR A 1138 29.57 -15.43 47.55
C THR A 1138 28.61 -14.38 46.99
N VAL A 1139 27.51 -14.09 47.71
CA VAL A 1139 26.55 -13.05 47.30
C VAL A 1139 27.23 -11.66 47.26
N THR A 1140 28.04 -11.33 48.26
CA THR A 1140 28.80 -10.06 48.32
C THR A 1140 29.84 -9.96 47.20
N LYS A 1141 30.59 -11.05 46.94
CA LYS A 1141 31.56 -11.19 45.83
C LYS A 1141 30.91 -10.89 44.48
N ILE A 1142 29.72 -11.44 44.21
CA ILE A 1142 28.97 -11.20 42.97
C ILE A 1142 28.37 -9.77 42.92
N ASN A 1143 27.83 -9.26 44.03
CA ASN A 1143 27.29 -7.89 44.10
C ASN A 1143 28.38 -6.84 43.82
N SER A 1144 29.57 -6.98 44.41
CA SER A 1144 30.70 -6.08 44.13
C SER A 1144 31.11 -6.11 42.64
N PHE A 1145 31.06 -7.28 41.99
CA PHE A 1145 31.35 -7.41 40.57
C PHE A 1145 30.27 -6.77 39.68
N LEU A 1146 29.00 -6.82 40.09
CA LEU A 1146 27.90 -6.10 39.45
C LEU A 1146 28.05 -4.58 39.61
N GLU A 1147 28.35 -4.08 40.81
CA GLU A 1147 28.64 -2.66 41.02
C GLU A 1147 29.81 -2.17 40.17
N ASP A 1148 30.90 -2.93 40.11
CA ASP A 1148 32.07 -2.57 39.31
C ASP A 1148 31.77 -2.60 37.81
N ALA A 1149 30.93 -3.51 37.32
CA ALA A 1149 30.44 -3.48 35.94
C ALA A 1149 29.63 -2.20 35.65
N LEU A 1150 28.71 -1.82 36.54
CA LEU A 1150 27.92 -0.60 36.41
C LEU A 1150 28.79 0.68 36.48
N ARG A 1151 29.76 0.74 37.40
CA ARG A 1151 30.79 1.81 37.48
C ARG A 1151 31.62 1.87 36.19
N SER A 1152 31.90 0.73 35.57
CA SER A 1152 32.61 0.60 34.30
C SER A 1152 31.77 0.96 33.06
N SER A 1153 30.57 1.52 33.24
CA SER A 1153 29.62 1.87 32.16
C SER A 1153 29.11 0.66 31.35
N CYS A 1154 29.00 -0.52 31.98
CA CYS A 1154 28.30 -1.70 31.42
C CYS A 1154 26.83 -1.74 31.88
N GLU A 1155 25.97 -2.51 31.21
CA GLU A 1155 24.53 -2.66 31.55
C GLU A 1155 24.29 -3.46 32.86
N GLY A 1156 25.31 -4.18 33.35
CA GLY A 1156 25.23 -5.16 34.42
C GLY A 1156 26.16 -6.34 34.15
N ILE A 1157 25.71 -7.56 34.46
CA ILE A 1157 26.50 -8.80 34.26
C ILE A 1157 25.72 -9.88 33.51
N MET A 1158 26.45 -10.66 32.71
CA MET A 1158 26.01 -11.96 32.20
C MET A 1158 26.45 -13.03 33.21
N VAL A 1159 25.65 -14.08 33.39
CA VAL A 1159 26.05 -15.24 34.19
C VAL A 1159 25.91 -16.50 33.36
N LYS A 1160 26.95 -17.30 33.26
CA LYS A 1160 27.00 -18.50 32.43
C LYS A 1160 27.41 -19.72 33.27
N SER A 1161 26.79 -20.87 33.04
CA SER A 1161 27.32 -22.16 33.53
C SER A 1161 28.69 -22.42 32.90
N LEU A 1162 29.64 -22.98 33.67
CA LEU A 1162 30.98 -23.31 33.18
C LEU A 1162 31.06 -24.73 32.61
N ASP A 1163 30.47 -25.69 33.32
CA ASP A 1163 30.67 -27.12 33.10
C ASP A 1163 29.34 -27.85 32.85
N ASP A 1164 28.45 -27.93 33.85
CA ASP A 1164 27.13 -28.57 33.72
C ASP A 1164 26.20 -27.81 32.76
N ASP A 1165 25.58 -28.51 31.81
CA ASP A 1165 24.64 -27.94 30.81
C ASP A 1165 25.22 -26.71 30.05
N ALA A 1166 26.55 -26.58 29.99
CA ALA A 1166 27.27 -25.36 29.57
C ALA A 1166 27.55 -25.25 28.07
N GLY A 1167 27.07 -26.20 27.26
CA GLY A 1167 27.19 -26.19 25.80
C GLY A 1167 26.52 -24.97 25.15
N TYR A 1168 27.11 -24.47 24.05
CA TYR A 1168 26.55 -23.35 23.31
C TYR A 1168 25.28 -23.79 22.59
N SER A 1169 24.15 -23.14 22.89
CA SER A 1169 22.82 -23.52 22.39
C SER A 1169 22.21 -22.44 21.46
N PRO A 1170 22.40 -22.55 20.13
CA PRO A 1170 21.87 -21.59 19.16
C PRO A 1170 20.37 -21.33 19.29
N SER A 1171 19.98 -20.04 19.31
CA SER A 1171 18.59 -19.57 19.45
C SER A 1171 17.81 -20.04 20.70
N LYS A 1172 18.40 -20.77 21.66
CA LYS A 1172 17.73 -21.14 22.92
C LYS A 1172 17.90 -20.01 23.96
N ARG A 1173 16.94 -19.91 24.88
CA ARG A 1173 17.07 -19.20 26.17
C ARG A 1173 17.03 -20.27 27.26
N SER A 1174 18.18 -20.83 27.58
CA SER A 1174 18.36 -21.81 28.64
C SER A 1174 18.60 -21.13 29.99
N ASP A 1175 18.51 -21.90 31.06
CA ASP A 1175 18.94 -21.50 32.40
C ASP A 1175 20.47 -21.44 32.54
N SER A 1176 21.23 -22.05 31.61
CA SER A 1176 22.69 -21.97 31.59
C SER A 1176 23.25 -20.59 31.24
N TRP A 1177 22.48 -19.67 30.63
CA TRP A 1177 22.88 -18.28 30.39
C TRP A 1177 21.82 -17.30 30.93
N LEU A 1178 22.19 -16.49 31.92
CA LEU A 1178 21.36 -15.48 32.58
C LEU A 1178 21.94 -14.07 32.34
N LYS A 1179 21.12 -13.05 32.56
CA LYS A 1179 21.58 -11.65 32.58
C LYS A 1179 20.95 -10.89 33.75
N VAL A 1180 21.78 -10.23 34.53
CA VAL A 1180 21.40 -9.33 35.61
C VAL A 1180 21.68 -7.91 35.15
N LYS A 1181 20.66 -7.07 35.15
CA LYS A 1181 20.75 -5.65 34.80
C LYS A 1181 20.37 -4.79 35.99
N ARG A 1182 20.86 -3.54 35.98
CA ARG A 1182 20.33 -2.46 36.83
C ARG A 1182 18.80 -2.38 36.78
N ASP A 1183 18.22 -2.38 35.58
CA ASP A 1183 16.77 -2.31 35.31
C ASP A 1183 15.93 -3.41 35.99
N TYR A 1184 16.55 -4.51 36.43
CA TYR A 1184 15.88 -5.70 36.99
C TYR A 1184 16.24 -5.95 38.47
N VAL A 1185 16.95 -5.01 39.11
CA VAL A 1185 17.24 -5.03 40.54
C VAL A 1185 16.37 -3.97 41.21
N GLU A 1186 15.52 -4.41 42.13
CA GLU A 1186 14.60 -3.57 42.87
C GLU A 1186 15.36 -2.48 43.63
N GLY A 1187 14.91 -1.23 43.53
CA GLY A 1187 15.60 -0.05 44.09
C GLY A 1187 16.76 0.52 43.25
N LEU A 1188 17.19 -0.12 42.16
CA LEU A 1188 18.24 0.42 41.26
C LEU A 1188 17.73 0.87 39.87
N SER A 1189 16.49 0.55 39.52
CA SER A 1189 15.85 0.97 38.27
C SER A 1189 15.45 2.45 38.28
N ASP A 1190 15.81 3.19 37.23
CA ASP A 1190 15.37 4.58 37.05
C ASP A 1190 13.86 4.62 36.71
N SER A 1191 13.06 5.33 37.51
CA SER A 1191 11.61 5.49 37.31
C SER A 1191 11.28 6.93 36.91
N LEU A 1192 10.25 7.10 36.06
CA LEU A 1192 9.85 8.38 35.48
C LEU A 1192 8.33 8.49 35.37
N ASP A 1193 7.74 9.51 35.98
CA ASP A 1193 6.32 9.86 35.80
C ASP A 1193 6.14 10.64 34.49
N LEU A 1194 5.34 10.09 33.56
CA LEU A 1194 5.18 10.62 32.20
C LEU A 1194 3.71 10.83 31.84
N VAL A 1195 3.39 12.02 31.32
CA VAL A 1195 2.04 12.37 30.85
C VAL A 1195 1.82 11.89 29.41
N PRO A 1196 0.78 11.10 29.10
CA PRO A 1196 0.44 10.71 27.73
C PRO A 1196 -0.03 11.90 26.89
N ILE A 1197 0.82 12.41 26.00
CA ILE A 1197 0.52 13.58 25.13
C ILE A 1197 -0.10 13.20 23.76
N GLY A 1198 -0.27 11.92 23.46
CA GLY A 1198 -0.83 11.45 22.20
C GLY A 1198 -0.81 9.93 22.05
N ALA A 1199 -1.47 9.43 21.01
CA ALA A 1199 -1.53 8.02 20.66
C ALA A 1199 -1.43 7.83 19.14
N TRP A 1200 -1.03 6.63 18.72
CA TRP A 1200 -0.96 6.21 17.32
C TRP A 1200 -1.87 5.00 17.12
N HIS A 1201 -2.65 4.97 16.04
CA HIS A 1201 -3.42 3.79 15.66
C HIS A 1201 -2.51 2.56 15.57
N GLY A 1202 -2.95 1.46 16.18
CA GLY A 1202 -2.18 0.24 16.18
C GLY A 1202 -2.15 -0.43 14.81
N ASN A 1203 -1.09 -1.20 14.58
CA ASN A 1203 -0.81 -1.82 13.28
C ASN A 1203 -0.69 -3.34 13.45
N GLY A 1204 -1.20 -4.12 12.49
CA GLY A 1204 -1.22 -5.58 12.56
C GLY A 1204 -2.07 -6.08 13.74
N ARG A 1205 -1.48 -6.85 14.67
CA ARG A 1205 -2.15 -7.38 15.87
C ARG A 1205 -2.65 -6.32 16.87
N LYS A 1206 -2.32 -5.04 16.66
CA LYS A 1206 -2.83 -3.91 17.45
C LYS A 1206 -3.87 -3.06 16.69
N ALA A 1207 -4.29 -3.48 15.49
CA ALA A 1207 -5.27 -2.70 14.72
C ALA A 1207 -6.63 -2.66 15.43
N GLY A 1208 -7.19 -1.45 15.45
CA GLY A 1208 -8.20 -0.95 16.39
C GLY A 1208 -7.80 0.46 16.83
#